data_AF-A0A951FCH8-F1
#
_entry.id   AF-A0A951FCH8-F1
#
_cell.length_a   1.000
_cell.length_b   1.000
_cell.length_c   1.000
_cell.angle_alpha   90.00
_cell.angle_beta   90.00
_cell.angle_gamma   90.00
#
_symmetry.space_group_name_H-M   'P 1'
#
loop_
_entity.id
_entity.type
_entity.pdbx_description
1 polymer ?
#
loop_
_entity_poly.entity_id
_entity_poly.type
_entity_poly.pdbx_seq_one_letter_code
_entity_poly.pdbx_strand_id
1 'polypeptide(L)'
;MSDSSLNNASPSNASESKLGIAPDEHTSAGNGSAIQLYADDPVIQLVPFAYKETERPRRVPSQLARLQEKNIVVDDPIFDNAIDWPFREFKVLVQGGTSDTAADPGDTRPGVVLGFDPPQPRRTSQPDGGAANATAETRICLFSVIVALEWHPTKKYVQQLKWAFRAASDFLYDVTDGYFAFGQVIIGGPELMDCADVQILASNRLLPRSWVSGLHEDRKYMPIRVGRGIWHKNNRVSIPWDEPEAYRTLIHEWAHYALELRDAYLETHYVSPGAPHNHIHDSDYVLQRGEYPLVIPQISITTESIMASLEGTSELVPQMGSKANGQQESPWEEIRKRDRYRKLEFDPKARTLEGPGRLPLPLPVIHVTDTLKQELQAWPPTDAILDDFPKGVQFDHCWAYVIKGSPTAPLHLISQGSIDARASQRGFRLLGVAIDNTVVLIGKDHSDRSIVVAGLIEAIETPTDRGDAIVKIKQWTNVTPAHFPLVDVVPSEELRDNGQMAKIAVNVVSEGSSAWIFPLGYGDPQLIETNQFTEVPTLDGHVLVTWNDGSQLVISSFSQGGNPQTGTPTGGPPITAGSSEGNSMLFFADKHLRRDYSSTKIVTTLIHTAAELDRLPDGAQARGYAFSLSCNTALPTELDPTLILYFDRDSVNDGGDLVIYRQDDLDGEKWTEIPTYQPRNSFFVAAPLNAETAERLVANKPDARIERYRLYWKPRGAQANGSSGSSVEMIR
;
A
#
# COMPACT_ATOMS: atom_id res chain seq x y z
N MET A 1 43.91 22.03 -40.73
CA MET A 1 45.13 21.24 -41.03
C MET A 1 45.54 20.58 -39.73
N SER A 2 45.56 19.23 -39.72
CA SER A 2 46.26 18.30 -38.81
C SER A 2 46.08 18.49 -37.30
N ASP A 3 45.94 17.49 -36.46
CA ASP A 3 45.69 16.05 -36.51
C ASP A 3 45.63 15.70 -35.01
N SER A 4 44.59 15.05 -34.51
CA SER A 4 44.67 14.42 -33.17
C SER A 4 43.73 13.24 -33.11
N SER A 5 44.33 12.07 -33.26
CA SER A 5 43.80 10.72 -33.16
C SER A 5 43.00 10.49 -31.87
N LEU A 6 41.72 10.13 -32.03
CA LEU A 6 40.86 9.60 -30.99
C LEU A 6 41.14 8.10 -30.79
N ASN A 7 41.44 7.72 -29.55
CA ASN A 7 41.46 6.33 -29.10
C ASN A 7 40.02 5.82 -29.00
N ASN A 8 39.67 4.86 -29.85
CA ASN A 8 38.45 4.05 -29.71
C ASN A 8 38.68 3.00 -28.62
N ALA A 9 38.10 3.22 -27.43
CA ALA A 9 37.87 2.16 -26.45
C ALA A 9 36.49 1.56 -26.72
N SER A 10 36.45 0.32 -27.22
CA SER A 10 35.23 -0.48 -27.33
C SER A 10 34.68 -0.80 -25.93
N PRO A 11 33.36 -0.73 -25.70
CA PRO A 11 32.79 -1.22 -24.45
C PRO A 11 32.83 -2.74 -24.42
N SER A 12 33.36 -3.28 -23.32
CA SER A 12 33.32 -4.70 -22.98
C SER A 12 31.87 -5.19 -22.93
N ASN A 13 31.56 -6.21 -23.73
CA ASN A 13 30.30 -6.93 -23.68
C ASN A 13 30.09 -7.51 -22.27
N ALA A 14 29.03 -7.08 -21.59
CA ALA A 14 28.48 -7.81 -20.45
C ALA A 14 27.97 -9.16 -20.97
N SER A 15 28.48 -10.26 -20.41
CA SER A 15 28.03 -11.60 -20.72
C SER A 15 26.64 -11.82 -20.13
N GLU A 16 25.61 -11.81 -20.97
CA GLU A 16 24.30 -12.37 -20.63
C GLU A 16 24.45 -13.88 -20.39
N SER A 17 24.09 -14.34 -19.19
CA SER A 17 23.87 -15.75 -18.91
C SER A 17 22.67 -16.23 -19.75
N LYS A 18 22.94 -17.03 -20.79
CA LYS A 18 21.88 -17.62 -21.62
C LYS A 18 21.14 -18.67 -20.79
N LEU A 19 19.84 -18.47 -20.58
CA LEU A 19 18.91 -19.55 -20.26
C LEU A 19 18.98 -20.60 -21.38
N GLY A 20 19.39 -21.82 -21.07
CA GLY A 20 19.30 -22.95 -21.98
C GLY A 20 17.98 -23.69 -21.74
N ILE A 21 17.14 -23.78 -22.77
CA ILE A 21 15.96 -24.67 -22.77
C ILE A 21 16.26 -25.75 -23.79
N ALA A 22 16.41 -26.99 -23.34
CA ALA A 22 16.55 -28.14 -24.22
C ALA A 22 15.16 -28.79 -24.40
N PRO A 23 14.56 -28.76 -25.60
CA PRO A 23 13.38 -29.56 -25.86
C PRO A 23 13.77 -31.05 -25.94
N ASP A 24 12.97 -31.90 -25.29
CA ASP A 24 13.12 -33.35 -25.37
C ASP A 24 12.45 -33.83 -26.68
N GLU A 25 13.24 -34.28 -27.67
CA GLU A 25 12.75 -34.70 -28.99
C GLU A 25 12.00 -36.05 -28.99
N HIS A 26 11.71 -36.64 -27.83
CA HIS A 26 11.07 -37.95 -27.74
C HIS A 26 9.96 -38.05 -26.68
N THR A 27 8.83 -37.36 -26.86
CA THR A 27 7.55 -37.85 -26.29
C THR A 27 6.34 -37.52 -27.17
N SER A 28 5.61 -38.56 -27.57
CA SER A 28 4.31 -38.48 -28.24
C SER A 28 3.19 -38.13 -27.26
N ALA A 29 2.37 -37.15 -27.63
CA ALA A 29 0.99 -36.87 -27.21
C ALA A 29 0.49 -37.39 -25.84
N GLY A 30 0.21 -36.46 -24.93
CA GLY A 30 -0.80 -36.64 -23.87
C GLY A 30 -0.27 -37.04 -22.50
N ASN A 31 0.66 -36.29 -21.93
CA ASN A 31 0.89 -36.13 -20.48
C ASN A 31 1.87 -34.95 -20.29
N GLY A 32 1.64 -34.10 -19.27
CA GLY A 32 2.38 -32.84 -19.09
C GLY A 32 3.89 -33.02 -19.15
N SER A 33 4.55 -32.39 -20.12
CA SER A 33 6.00 -32.41 -20.29
C SER A 33 6.66 -31.79 -19.05
N ALA A 34 7.63 -32.50 -18.47
CA ALA A 34 8.40 -31.97 -17.35
C ALA A 34 9.24 -30.77 -17.80
N ILE A 35 9.31 -29.73 -16.99
CA ILE A 35 10.05 -28.49 -17.31
C ILE A 35 11.39 -28.55 -16.60
N GLN A 36 12.48 -28.49 -17.37
CA GLN A 36 13.84 -28.47 -16.81
C GLN A 36 14.30 -27.03 -16.65
N LEU A 37 14.66 -26.65 -15.41
CA LEU A 37 15.25 -25.35 -15.11
C LEU A 37 16.69 -25.54 -14.65
N TYR A 38 17.62 -24.91 -15.36
CA TYR A 38 19.03 -24.98 -15.02
C TYR A 38 19.36 -23.87 -14.02
N ALA A 39 19.81 -24.27 -12.84
CA ALA A 39 20.53 -23.43 -11.88
C ALA A 39 22.00 -23.90 -11.83
N ASP A 40 22.89 -23.09 -11.26
CA ASP A 40 24.36 -23.25 -11.29
C ASP A 40 24.92 -24.47 -10.51
N ASP A 41 24.11 -25.53 -10.32
CA ASP A 41 24.31 -26.76 -9.51
C ASP A 41 23.67 -26.64 -8.11
N PRO A 42 22.64 -27.44 -7.76
CA PRO A 42 22.08 -28.58 -8.51
C PRO A 42 21.09 -28.22 -9.63
N VAL A 43 20.94 -29.12 -10.61
CA VAL A 43 19.89 -29.05 -11.63
C VAL A 43 18.53 -29.34 -10.98
N ILE A 44 17.58 -28.40 -11.13
CA ILE A 44 16.25 -28.51 -10.52
C ILE A 44 15.21 -28.68 -11.62
N GLN A 45 14.50 -29.78 -11.58
CA GLN A 45 13.39 -30.05 -12.49
C GLN A 45 12.05 -29.80 -11.79
N LEU A 46 11.18 -29.02 -12.44
CA LEU A 46 9.82 -28.78 -11.99
C LEU A 46 8.87 -29.69 -12.77
N VAL A 47 8.18 -30.57 -12.04
CA VAL A 47 7.16 -31.44 -12.63
C VAL A 47 5.79 -30.94 -12.18
N PRO A 48 4.96 -30.37 -13.08
CA PRO A 48 3.64 -29.88 -12.72
C PRO A 48 2.76 -31.03 -12.22
N PHE A 49 1.95 -30.77 -11.19
CA PHE A 49 0.91 -31.74 -10.82
C PHE A 49 -0.14 -31.83 -11.92
N ALA A 50 -0.58 -33.06 -12.23
CA ALA A 50 -1.72 -33.26 -13.11
C ALA A 50 -3.01 -32.86 -12.38
N TYR A 51 -3.72 -31.88 -12.92
CA TYR A 51 -5.07 -31.51 -12.49
C TYR A 51 -6.10 -32.11 -13.45
N LYS A 52 -7.27 -32.47 -12.92
CA LYS A 52 -8.46 -32.55 -13.77
C LYS A 52 -8.82 -31.13 -14.19
N GLU A 53 -9.42 -30.97 -15.38
CA GLU A 53 -9.80 -29.64 -15.89
C GLU A 53 -10.70 -28.86 -14.91
N THR A 54 -11.58 -29.56 -14.18
CA THR A 54 -12.47 -28.98 -13.16
C THR A 54 -11.76 -28.60 -11.85
N GLU A 55 -10.54 -29.10 -11.65
CA GLU A 55 -9.74 -28.89 -10.43
C GLU A 55 -8.58 -27.91 -10.68
N ARG A 56 -8.37 -27.46 -11.94
CA ARG A 56 -7.29 -26.54 -12.29
C ARG A 56 -7.55 -25.17 -11.63
N PRO A 57 -6.59 -24.61 -10.86
CA PRO A 57 -6.72 -23.27 -10.33
C PRO A 57 -6.94 -22.25 -11.46
N ARG A 58 -7.99 -21.45 -11.35
CA ARG A 58 -8.32 -20.37 -12.28
C ARG A 58 -8.51 -19.08 -11.50
N ARG A 59 -8.16 -17.96 -12.13
CA ARG A 59 -8.44 -16.63 -11.61
C ARG A 59 -9.95 -16.49 -11.43
N VAL A 60 -10.33 -15.61 -10.52
CA VAL A 60 -11.74 -15.32 -10.26
C VAL A 60 -12.43 -14.85 -11.56
N PRO A 61 -13.70 -15.21 -11.79
CA PRO A 61 -14.41 -14.93 -13.05
C PRO A 61 -14.31 -13.48 -13.54
N SER A 62 -14.42 -12.50 -12.65
CA SER A 62 -14.37 -11.07 -12.99
C SER A 62 -13.00 -10.62 -13.47
N GLN A 63 -11.93 -11.04 -12.80
CA GLN A 63 -10.56 -10.80 -13.25
C GLN A 63 -10.31 -11.48 -14.59
N LEU A 64 -10.73 -12.73 -14.73
CA LEU A 64 -10.53 -13.50 -15.96
C LEU A 64 -11.24 -12.87 -17.17
N ALA A 65 -12.48 -12.41 -16.99
CA ALA A 65 -13.23 -11.72 -18.04
C ALA A 65 -12.47 -10.46 -18.53
N ARG A 66 -11.97 -9.64 -17.59
CA ARG A 66 -11.17 -8.45 -17.93
C ARG A 66 -9.87 -8.82 -18.65
N LEU A 67 -9.15 -9.84 -18.19
CA LEU A 67 -7.93 -10.30 -18.88
C LEU A 67 -8.19 -10.76 -20.31
N GLN A 68 -9.30 -11.45 -20.55
CA GLN A 68 -9.70 -11.89 -21.88
C GLN A 68 -10.00 -10.70 -22.81
N GLU A 69 -10.60 -9.63 -22.29
CA GLU A 69 -10.84 -8.39 -23.05
C GLU A 69 -9.53 -7.69 -23.47
N LYS A 70 -8.48 -7.75 -22.64
CA LYS A 70 -7.19 -7.11 -22.93
C LYS A 70 -6.34 -7.86 -23.96
N ASN A 71 -6.63 -9.14 -24.26
CA ASN A 71 -5.85 -9.98 -25.18
C ASN A 71 -4.34 -9.98 -24.89
N ILE A 72 -3.95 -10.07 -23.61
CA ILE A 72 -2.55 -10.08 -23.20
C ILE A 72 -1.91 -11.37 -23.69
N VAL A 73 -0.81 -11.24 -24.42
CA VAL A 73 0.02 -12.36 -24.86
C VAL A 73 1.32 -12.35 -24.07
N VAL A 74 1.63 -13.48 -23.45
CA VAL A 74 2.92 -13.73 -22.79
C VAL A 74 3.57 -14.89 -23.52
N ASP A 75 4.85 -14.73 -23.88
CA ASP A 75 5.67 -15.81 -24.43
C ASP A 75 6.51 -16.38 -23.29
N ASP A 76 5.92 -17.31 -22.52
CA ASP A 76 6.60 -17.97 -21.41
C ASP A 76 6.96 -19.41 -21.77
N PRO A 77 8.26 -19.71 -21.94
CA PRO A 77 8.68 -21.04 -22.35
C PRO A 77 8.63 -22.06 -21.21
N ILE A 78 8.45 -21.62 -19.95
CA ILE A 78 8.30 -22.47 -18.76
C ILE A 78 6.83 -22.76 -18.53
N PHE A 79 6.01 -21.71 -18.50
CA PHE A 79 4.64 -21.79 -17.98
C PHE A 79 3.55 -21.74 -19.02
N ASP A 80 3.89 -21.80 -20.31
CA ASP A 80 2.99 -21.58 -21.45
C ASP A 80 2.42 -20.15 -21.52
N ASN A 81 1.72 -19.83 -22.62
CA ASN A 81 1.23 -18.47 -22.85
C ASN A 81 -0.04 -18.15 -22.02
N ALA A 82 -0.54 -19.08 -21.20
CA ALA A 82 -1.76 -18.87 -20.44
C ALA A 82 -1.48 -18.03 -19.19
N ILE A 83 -2.37 -17.05 -18.95
CA ILE A 83 -2.33 -16.16 -17.79
C ILE A 83 -3.60 -16.30 -16.92
N ASP A 84 -4.45 -17.27 -17.24
CA ASP A 84 -5.73 -17.53 -16.56
C ASP A 84 -5.59 -18.25 -15.22
N TRP A 85 -4.40 -18.76 -14.91
CA TRP A 85 -4.09 -19.46 -13.68
C TRP A 85 -3.47 -18.49 -12.66
N PRO A 86 -3.95 -18.47 -11.40
CA PRO A 86 -3.39 -17.63 -10.33
C PRO A 86 -2.20 -18.32 -9.66
N PHE A 87 -2.18 -19.64 -9.62
CA PHE A 87 -1.08 -20.46 -9.13
C PHE A 87 -1.08 -21.87 -9.75
N ARG A 88 0.06 -22.56 -9.69
CA ARG A 88 0.23 -23.96 -10.06
C ARG A 88 1.14 -24.65 -9.03
N GLU A 89 0.84 -25.90 -8.68
CA GLU A 89 1.67 -26.70 -7.78
C GLU A 89 2.62 -27.59 -8.59
N PHE A 90 3.84 -27.80 -8.08
CA PHE A 90 4.91 -28.58 -8.71
C PHE A 90 5.61 -29.50 -7.71
N LYS A 91 6.12 -30.61 -8.23
CA LYS A 91 7.16 -31.42 -7.57
C LYS A 91 8.52 -30.89 -7.97
N VAL A 92 9.40 -30.70 -6.99
CA VAL A 92 10.77 -30.26 -7.17
C VAL A 92 11.67 -31.49 -7.13
N LEU A 93 12.29 -31.82 -8.27
CA LEU A 93 13.26 -32.90 -8.37
C LEU A 93 14.65 -32.28 -8.45
N VAL A 94 15.45 -32.47 -7.41
CA VAL A 94 16.87 -32.12 -7.41
C VAL A 94 17.61 -33.27 -8.07
N GLN A 95 18.05 -33.09 -9.30
CA GLN A 95 18.93 -34.06 -9.95
C GLN A 95 20.31 -33.87 -9.32
N GLY A 96 20.65 -34.74 -8.36
CA GLY A 96 22.00 -34.79 -7.81
C GLY A 96 22.95 -35.02 -8.97
N GLY A 97 23.89 -34.10 -9.19
CA GLY A 97 24.98 -34.32 -10.13
C GLY A 97 25.59 -35.66 -9.79
N THR A 98 25.40 -36.66 -10.65
CA THR A 98 26.19 -37.87 -10.59
C THR A 98 27.64 -37.39 -10.65
N SER A 99 28.36 -37.58 -9.55
CA SER A 99 29.78 -37.31 -9.45
C SER A 99 30.53 -38.29 -10.36
N ASP A 100 30.39 -38.13 -11.67
CA ASP A 100 31.31 -38.68 -12.65
C ASP A 100 32.40 -37.64 -12.90
N THR A 101 33.00 -37.14 -11.82
CA THR A 101 34.37 -36.61 -11.86
C THR A 101 35.32 -37.77 -11.61
N ALA A 102 35.39 -38.68 -12.60
CA ALA A 102 36.68 -39.25 -12.92
C ALA A 102 37.58 -38.06 -13.32
N ALA A 103 38.63 -37.84 -12.53
CA ALA A 103 39.53 -36.70 -12.65
C ALA A 103 40.03 -36.50 -14.09
N ASP A 104 39.68 -35.36 -14.68
CA ASP A 104 40.45 -34.78 -15.79
C ASP A 104 41.17 -33.52 -15.28
N PRO A 105 42.46 -33.60 -14.94
CA PRO A 105 43.23 -32.48 -14.42
C PRO A 105 43.67 -31.60 -15.60
N GLY A 106 42.78 -30.76 -16.12
CA GLY A 106 43.14 -29.93 -17.28
C GLY A 106 42.30 -28.69 -17.57
N ASP A 107 41.02 -28.61 -17.20
CA ASP A 107 40.16 -27.53 -17.71
C ASP A 107 40.08 -26.33 -16.74
N THR A 108 41.06 -25.42 -16.84
CA THR A 108 41.00 -24.10 -16.20
C THR A 108 40.06 -23.17 -16.98
N ARG A 109 38.81 -23.06 -16.55
CA ARG A 109 37.90 -22.01 -17.05
C ARG A 109 38.08 -20.70 -16.26
N PRO A 110 37.93 -19.52 -16.90
CA PRO A 110 38.20 -18.24 -16.25
C PRO A 110 37.04 -17.84 -15.34
N GLY A 111 37.33 -17.61 -14.06
CA GLY A 111 36.36 -17.14 -13.07
C GLY A 111 35.98 -15.67 -13.29
N VAL A 112 34.67 -15.41 -13.37
CA VAL A 112 34.09 -14.09 -13.16
C VAL A 112 33.88 -13.93 -11.66
N VAL A 113 34.76 -13.16 -11.01
CA VAL A 113 34.65 -12.77 -9.61
C VAL A 113 33.66 -11.61 -9.52
N LEU A 114 32.40 -11.88 -9.19
CA LEU A 114 31.51 -10.87 -8.61
C LEU A 114 31.66 -10.96 -7.10
N GLY A 115 32.13 -9.86 -6.48
CA GLY A 115 32.51 -9.77 -5.07
C GLY A 115 31.33 -9.80 -4.09
N PHE A 116 30.61 -10.91 -4.05
CA PHE A 116 29.83 -11.34 -2.89
C PHE A 116 30.33 -12.73 -2.54
N ASP A 117 30.95 -12.89 -1.37
CA ASP A 117 31.22 -14.21 -0.82
C ASP A 117 29.87 -14.93 -0.70
N PRO A 118 29.64 -16.06 -1.40
CA PRO A 118 28.43 -16.83 -1.16
C PRO A 118 28.43 -17.24 0.32
N PRO A 119 27.30 -17.10 1.03
CA PRO A 119 27.22 -17.58 2.40
C PRO A 119 27.64 -19.05 2.40
N GLN A 120 28.68 -19.36 3.18
CA GLN A 120 29.18 -20.72 3.33
C GLN A 120 28.00 -21.66 3.59
N PRO A 121 27.82 -22.75 2.83
CA PRO A 121 26.76 -23.70 3.10
C PRO A 121 26.89 -24.14 4.56
N ARG A 122 25.89 -23.82 5.38
CA ARG A 122 25.87 -24.24 6.80
C ARG A 122 26.01 -25.76 6.79
N ARG A 123 27.10 -26.27 7.36
CA ARG A 123 27.26 -27.66 7.73
C ARG A 123 26.08 -28.03 8.61
N THR A 124 25.05 -28.62 8.01
CA THR A 124 24.08 -29.42 8.74
C THR A 124 24.89 -30.46 9.49
N SER A 125 24.82 -30.43 10.81
CA SER A 125 25.39 -31.47 11.66
C SER A 125 24.79 -32.79 11.21
N GLN A 126 25.57 -33.58 10.46
CA GLN A 126 25.20 -34.92 10.03
C GLN A 126 24.85 -35.73 11.27
N PRO A 127 23.61 -36.27 11.38
CA PRO A 127 23.38 -37.36 12.29
C PRO A 127 24.12 -38.58 11.73
N ASP A 128 25.07 -39.08 12.50
CA ASP A 128 25.82 -40.29 12.18
C ASP A 128 24.86 -41.47 11.95
N GLY A 129 24.92 -42.02 10.73
CA GLY A 129 24.64 -43.42 10.44
C GLY A 129 23.18 -43.89 10.45
N GLY A 130 22.62 -44.07 9.25
CA GLY A 130 21.59 -45.09 9.02
C GLY A 130 20.46 -44.70 8.08
N ALA A 131 20.31 -45.49 7.01
CA ALA A 131 19.29 -45.48 5.96
C ALA A 131 19.40 -44.35 4.91
N ALA A 132 19.51 -44.79 3.65
CA ALA A 132 19.21 -44.00 2.46
C ALA A 132 17.74 -43.58 2.53
N ASN A 133 17.47 -42.51 3.28
CA ASN A 133 16.15 -41.94 3.43
C ASN A 133 15.72 -41.40 2.07
N ALA A 134 14.53 -41.83 1.62
CA ALA A 134 13.86 -41.28 0.46
C ALA A 134 14.02 -39.76 0.47
N THR A 135 14.64 -39.22 -0.59
CA THR A 135 14.71 -37.76 -0.78
C THR A 135 13.29 -37.24 -0.65
N ALA A 136 13.01 -36.50 0.42
CA ALA A 136 11.68 -35.97 0.68
C ALA A 136 11.25 -35.21 -0.58
N GLU A 137 10.17 -35.66 -1.20
CA GLU A 137 9.63 -35.04 -2.41
C GLU A 137 9.25 -33.61 -2.05
N THR A 138 10.07 -32.64 -2.46
CA THR A 138 9.82 -31.24 -2.17
C THR A 138 8.72 -30.74 -3.09
N ARG A 139 7.74 -30.02 -2.54
CA ARG A 139 6.58 -29.53 -3.29
C ARG A 139 6.48 -28.02 -3.13
N ILE A 140 6.23 -27.34 -4.24
CA ILE A 140 6.17 -25.88 -4.29
C ILE A 140 4.93 -25.43 -5.05
N CYS A 141 4.32 -24.33 -4.59
CA CYS A 141 3.27 -23.63 -5.30
C CYS A 141 3.85 -22.32 -5.88
N LEU A 142 3.72 -22.16 -7.19
CA LEU A 142 4.20 -20.99 -7.90
C LEU A 142 3.02 -20.12 -8.32
N PHE A 143 3.07 -18.83 -7.97
CA PHE A 143 2.04 -17.86 -8.34
C PHE A 143 2.32 -17.20 -9.70
N SER A 144 1.24 -16.87 -10.41
CA SER A 144 1.27 -15.93 -11.54
C SER A 144 0.78 -14.58 -11.03
N VAL A 145 1.63 -13.56 -11.11
CA VAL A 145 1.33 -12.22 -10.56
C VAL A 145 1.20 -11.23 -11.69
N ILE A 146 0.08 -10.52 -11.76
CA ILE A 146 -0.14 -9.42 -12.71
C ILE A 146 0.04 -8.09 -11.98
N VAL A 147 0.96 -7.28 -12.48
CA VAL A 147 1.35 -5.99 -11.90
C VAL A 147 1.02 -4.89 -12.89
N ALA A 148 0.22 -3.92 -12.47
CA ALA A 148 -0.11 -2.74 -13.26
C ALA A 148 0.44 -1.48 -12.60
N LEU A 149 0.90 -0.53 -13.42
CA LEU A 149 1.29 0.80 -12.98
C LEU A 149 0.28 1.85 -13.44
N GLU A 150 -0.01 2.82 -12.58
CA GLU A 150 -0.91 3.95 -12.89
C GLU A 150 -0.33 4.90 -13.98
N TRP A 151 0.95 4.74 -14.31
CA TRP A 151 1.65 5.49 -15.35
C TRP A 151 2.51 4.54 -16.21
N HIS A 152 3.10 5.06 -17.29
CA HIS A 152 4.13 4.34 -18.03
C HIS A 152 5.51 4.64 -17.41
N PRO A 153 6.15 3.69 -16.70
CA PRO A 153 7.43 3.95 -16.03
C PRO A 153 8.63 4.07 -16.97
N THR A 154 9.72 4.65 -16.47
CA THR A 154 11.05 4.54 -17.11
C THR A 154 11.62 3.11 -17.09
N LYS A 155 12.58 2.82 -17.98
CA LYS A 155 13.35 1.55 -17.98
C LYS A 155 14.02 1.28 -16.64
N LYS A 156 14.52 2.33 -15.97
CA LYS A 156 15.15 2.22 -14.64
C LYS A 156 14.15 1.71 -13.60
N TYR A 157 12.94 2.26 -13.58
CA TYR A 157 11.91 1.85 -12.64
C TYR A 157 11.41 0.42 -12.91
N VAL A 158 11.24 0.03 -14.19
CA VAL A 158 10.92 -1.36 -14.54
C VAL A 158 12.03 -2.33 -14.09
N GLN A 159 13.30 -1.95 -14.21
CA GLN A 159 14.41 -2.76 -13.72
C GLN A 159 14.41 -2.89 -12.19
N GLN A 160 14.10 -1.81 -11.48
CA GLN A 160 13.91 -1.83 -10.02
C GLN A 160 12.78 -2.79 -9.63
N LEU A 161 11.62 -2.74 -10.30
CA LEU A 161 10.52 -3.68 -10.05
C LEU A 161 10.93 -5.12 -10.33
N LYS A 162 11.72 -5.38 -11.38
CA LYS A 162 12.27 -6.71 -11.65
C LYS A 162 13.10 -7.24 -10.49
N TRP A 163 13.90 -6.39 -9.85
CA TRP A 163 14.66 -6.77 -8.66
C TRP A 163 13.76 -6.95 -7.44
N ALA A 164 12.83 -6.03 -7.21
CA ALA A 164 11.87 -6.08 -6.12
C ALA A 164 11.07 -7.39 -6.12
N PHE A 165 10.50 -7.79 -7.27
CA PHE A 165 9.71 -9.03 -7.37
C PHE A 165 10.55 -10.32 -7.27
N ARG A 166 11.84 -10.27 -7.62
CA ARG A 166 12.77 -11.37 -7.34
C ARG A 166 13.02 -11.50 -5.83
N ALA A 167 13.37 -10.39 -5.18
CA ALA A 167 13.60 -10.37 -3.74
C ALA A 167 12.33 -10.71 -2.94
N ALA A 168 11.16 -10.26 -3.41
CA ALA A 168 9.87 -10.65 -2.85
C ALA A 168 9.63 -12.16 -2.97
N SER A 169 9.91 -12.75 -4.14
CA SER A 169 9.78 -14.20 -4.36
C SER A 169 10.76 -15.00 -3.50
N ASP A 170 12.02 -14.56 -3.40
CA ASP A 170 13.03 -15.14 -2.50
C ASP A 170 12.53 -15.10 -1.05
N PHE A 171 12.05 -13.95 -0.61
CA PHE A 171 11.53 -13.78 0.74
C PHE A 171 10.30 -14.64 1.00
N LEU A 172 9.35 -14.72 0.05
CA LEU A 172 8.15 -15.58 0.16
C LEU A 172 8.55 -17.06 0.30
N TYR A 173 9.53 -17.50 -0.48
CA TYR A 173 10.07 -18.85 -0.39
C TYR A 173 10.66 -19.12 0.99
N ASP A 174 11.50 -18.22 1.49
CA ASP A 174 12.15 -18.38 2.79
C ASP A 174 11.15 -18.43 3.94
N VAL A 175 10.25 -17.45 4.02
CA VAL A 175 9.26 -17.35 5.12
C VAL A 175 8.18 -18.43 5.05
N THR A 176 8.09 -19.14 3.93
CA THR A 176 7.16 -20.27 3.76
C THR A 176 7.86 -21.61 3.72
N ASP A 177 9.11 -21.70 4.17
CA ASP A 177 9.88 -22.96 4.19
C ASP A 177 9.89 -23.69 2.82
N GLY A 178 9.93 -22.89 1.76
CA GLY A 178 9.98 -23.34 0.38
C GLY A 178 8.64 -23.75 -0.25
N TYR A 179 7.52 -23.60 0.46
CA TYR A 179 6.20 -23.98 -0.05
C TYR A 179 5.66 -23.04 -1.14
N PHE A 180 6.02 -21.76 -1.11
CA PHE A 180 5.46 -20.74 -2.00
C PHE A 180 6.53 -19.86 -2.63
N ALA A 181 6.37 -19.52 -3.91
CA ALA A 181 7.19 -18.50 -4.58
C ALA A 181 6.42 -17.87 -5.75
N PHE A 182 6.94 -16.79 -6.32
CA PHE A 182 6.42 -16.29 -7.59
C PHE A 182 7.02 -17.09 -8.76
N GLY A 183 6.16 -17.66 -9.61
CA GLY A 183 6.57 -18.35 -10.83
C GLY A 183 6.75 -17.39 -11.99
N GLN A 184 5.71 -16.63 -12.30
CA GLN A 184 5.74 -15.59 -13.33
C GLN A 184 5.22 -14.26 -12.78
N VAL A 185 5.79 -13.17 -13.27
CA VAL A 185 5.35 -11.80 -12.98
C VAL A 185 5.19 -11.07 -14.30
N ILE A 186 3.99 -10.54 -14.57
CA ILE A 186 3.67 -9.78 -15.78
C ILE A 186 3.51 -8.32 -15.39
N ILE A 187 4.38 -7.45 -15.91
CA ILE A 187 4.37 -6.02 -15.63
C ILE A 187 3.78 -5.27 -16.83
N GLY A 188 2.72 -4.50 -16.61
CA GLY A 188 2.11 -3.62 -17.61
C GLY A 188 1.80 -2.23 -17.06
N GLY A 189 1.30 -1.36 -17.92
CA GLY A 189 0.91 0.01 -17.57
C GLY A 189 -0.56 0.13 -17.16
N PRO A 190 -1.16 1.32 -17.38
CA PRO A 190 -2.56 1.61 -17.09
C PRO A 190 -3.55 0.63 -17.75
N GLU A 191 -3.17 -0.01 -18.86
CA GLU A 191 -4.00 -0.95 -19.60
C GLU A 191 -4.40 -2.19 -18.77
N LEU A 192 -3.60 -2.54 -17.75
CA LEU A 192 -3.82 -3.70 -16.88
C LEU A 192 -4.49 -3.37 -15.55
N MET A 193 -4.75 -2.10 -15.24
CA MET A 193 -5.14 -1.69 -13.89
C MET A 193 -6.39 -2.42 -13.39
N ASP A 194 -7.40 -2.61 -14.23
CA ASP A 194 -8.67 -3.24 -13.85
C ASP A 194 -8.58 -4.77 -13.60
N CYS A 195 -7.50 -5.43 -13.99
CA CYS A 195 -7.30 -6.88 -13.92
C CYS A 195 -6.01 -7.32 -13.22
N ALA A 196 -5.25 -6.38 -12.66
CA ALA A 196 -4.02 -6.68 -11.93
C ALA A 196 -4.27 -7.34 -10.57
N ASP A 197 -3.31 -8.16 -10.15
CA ASP A 197 -3.21 -8.62 -8.75
C ASP A 197 -2.59 -7.52 -7.88
N VAL A 198 -1.64 -6.76 -8.44
CA VAL A 198 -0.95 -5.64 -7.77
C VAL A 198 -1.08 -4.37 -8.62
N GLN A 199 -1.67 -3.32 -8.06
CA GLN A 199 -1.68 -1.96 -8.60
C GLN A 199 -0.64 -1.11 -7.89
N ILE A 200 0.35 -0.61 -8.64
CA ILE A 200 1.35 0.35 -8.17
C ILE A 200 0.90 1.74 -8.62
N LEU A 201 0.49 2.56 -7.66
CA LEU A 201 0.04 3.93 -7.89
C LEU A 201 1.18 4.92 -7.78
N ALA A 202 1.09 6.05 -8.49
CA ALA A 202 2.15 7.05 -8.53
C ALA A 202 2.38 7.75 -7.18
N SER A 203 1.42 7.67 -6.26
CA SER A 203 1.51 8.32 -4.96
C SER A 203 2.61 7.69 -4.10
N ASN A 204 3.49 8.52 -3.54
CA ASN A 204 4.42 8.08 -2.49
C ASN A 204 3.80 8.02 -1.10
N ARG A 205 2.51 8.34 -0.95
CA ARG A 205 1.80 8.36 0.34
C ARG A 205 0.70 7.31 0.42
N LEU A 206 0.52 6.48 -0.60
CA LEU A 206 -0.46 5.41 -0.52
C LEU A 206 0.01 4.36 0.48
N LEU A 207 -0.81 4.08 1.49
CA LEU A 207 -0.58 2.97 2.40
C LEU A 207 -0.83 1.65 1.65
N PRO A 208 0.12 0.69 1.68
CA PRO A 208 -0.10 -0.67 1.19
C PRO A 208 -1.33 -1.31 1.81
N ARG A 209 -2.07 -2.06 0.98
CA ARG A 209 -3.27 -2.77 1.43
C ARG A 209 -3.69 -3.85 0.46
N SER A 210 -4.34 -4.87 1.00
CA SER A 210 -4.81 -6.04 0.27
C SER A 210 -6.03 -6.67 0.96
N TRP A 211 -6.91 -7.31 0.19
CA TRP A 211 -8.06 -8.03 0.75
C TRP A 211 -7.71 -9.49 1.04
N VAL A 212 -8.08 -9.92 2.25
CA VAL A 212 -8.01 -11.32 2.65
C VAL A 212 -8.82 -12.19 1.70
N SER A 213 -8.17 -13.19 1.09
CA SER A 213 -8.72 -14.09 0.07
C SER A 213 -9.06 -13.41 -1.27
N GLY A 214 -8.54 -12.22 -1.56
CA GLY A 214 -8.81 -11.48 -2.80
C GLY A 214 -8.46 -12.26 -4.07
N LEU A 215 -7.48 -13.17 -4.01
CA LEU A 215 -7.12 -14.05 -5.12
C LEU A 215 -8.15 -15.16 -5.41
N HIS A 216 -8.89 -15.59 -4.39
CA HIS A 216 -9.69 -16.83 -4.44
C HIS A 216 -11.20 -16.61 -4.51
N GLU A 217 -11.66 -15.39 -4.23
CA GLU A 217 -13.08 -15.07 -4.12
C GLU A 217 -13.45 -13.86 -4.99
N ASP A 218 -14.28 -14.08 -6.00
CA ASP A 218 -14.63 -13.06 -7.00
C ASP A 218 -15.19 -11.76 -6.43
N ARG A 219 -16.12 -11.92 -5.50
CA ARG A 219 -16.74 -10.88 -4.67
C ARG A 219 -15.77 -10.13 -3.75
N LYS A 220 -14.58 -10.70 -3.48
CA LYS A 220 -13.49 -10.06 -2.71
C LYS A 220 -12.41 -9.49 -3.58
N TYR A 221 -12.47 -9.73 -4.89
CA TYR A 221 -11.41 -9.40 -5.80
C TYR A 221 -11.22 -7.90 -5.85
N MET A 222 -10.17 -7.45 -5.18
CA MET A 222 -9.61 -6.13 -5.26
C MET A 222 -8.09 -6.31 -5.34
N PRO A 223 -7.42 -5.58 -6.24
CA PRO A 223 -5.98 -5.64 -6.35
C PRO A 223 -5.33 -5.21 -5.02
N ILE A 224 -4.17 -5.79 -4.73
CA ILE A 224 -3.23 -5.21 -3.78
C ILE A 224 -2.88 -3.82 -4.30
N ARG A 225 -3.04 -2.79 -3.47
CA ARG A 225 -2.73 -1.41 -3.85
C ARG A 225 -1.56 -0.91 -3.05
N VAL A 226 -0.55 -0.45 -3.75
CA VAL A 226 0.67 0.09 -3.15
C VAL A 226 1.10 1.38 -3.85
N GLY A 227 1.87 2.22 -3.18
CA GLY A 227 2.44 3.42 -3.77
C GLY A 227 3.63 3.14 -4.69
N ARG A 228 4.31 4.18 -5.16
CA ARG A 228 5.57 4.04 -5.92
C ARG A 228 6.80 3.61 -5.09
N GLY A 229 6.54 3.21 -3.85
CA GLY A 229 7.46 2.86 -2.78
C GLY A 229 6.72 2.93 -1.44
N ILE A 230 7.41 2.65 -0.34
CA ILE A 230 6.84 2.75 1.01
C ILE A 230 7.11 4.14 1.59
N TRP A 231 6.07 4.82 2.06
CA TRP A 231 6.23 6.11 2.73
C TRP A 231 6.81 5.94 4.13
N HIS A 232 8.01 6.46 4.36
CA HIS A 232 8.56 6.58 5.70
C HIS A 232 8.12 7.92 6.30
N LYS A 233 7.04 7.90 7.10
CA LYS A 233 6.42 9.11 7.65
C LYS A 233 7.40 10.01 8.44
N ASN A 234 8.19 9.42 9.33
CA ASN A 234 9.12 10.17 10.19
C ASN A 234 10.26 10.83 9.39
N ASN A 235 10.87 10.08 8.47
CA ASN A 235 11.95 10.59 7.64
C ASN A 235 11.45 11.42 6.45
N ARG A 236 10.13 11.41 6.20
CA ARG A 236 9.45 12.07 5.07
C ARG A 236 10.11 11.70 3.74
N VAL A 237 10.37 10.41 3.54
CA VAL A 237 10.99 9.84 2.33
C VAL A 237 10.23 8.62 1.87
N SER A 238 10.28 8.35 0.56
CA SER A 238 9.83 7.07 0.01
C SER A 238 11.00 6.09 -0.06
N ILE A 239 10.79 4.90 0.51
CA ILE A 239 11.66 3.72 0.41
C ILE A 239 11.32 3.02 -0.92
N PRO A 240 12.29 2.82 -1.81
CA PRO A 240 12.06 2.19 -3.09
C PRO A 240 11.82 0.67 -2.97
N TRP A 241 11.19 0.09 -4.00
CA TRP A 241 10.75 -1.33 -3.97
C TRP A 241 11.88 -2.36 -3.92
N ASP A 242 13.10 -2.00 -4.33
CA ASP A 242 14.27 -2.88 -4.25
C ASP A 242 14.95 -2.91 -2.87
N GLU A 243 14.43 -2.16 -1.89
CA GLU A 243 14.88 -2.23 -0.51
C GLU A 243 14.09 -3.26 0.33
N PRO A 244 14.71 -3.91 1.34
CA PRO A 244 14.10 -4.95 2.17
C PRO A 244 12.73 -4.64 2.72
N GLU A 245 12.57 -3.46 3.29
CA GLU A 245 11.34 -2.99 3.91
C GLU A 245 10.20 -3.01 2.90
N ALA A 246 10.47 -2.61 1.65
CA ALA A 246 9.45 -2.49 0.63
C ALA A 246 9.02 -3.85 0.06
N TYR A 247 9.95 -4.69 -0.42
CA TYR A 247 9.54 -5.99 -0.97
C TYR A 247 8.98 -6.94 0.09
N ARG A 248 9.36 -6.79 1.36
CA ARG A 248 8.74 -7.53 2.48
C ARG A 248 7.31 -7.10 2.72
N THR A 249 7.01 -5.79 2.61
CA THR A 249 5.63 -5.30 2.64
C THR A 249 4.82 -5.85 1.47
N LEU A 250 5.38 -6.01 0.27
CA LEU A 250 4.66 -6.69 -0.82
C LEU A 250 4.26 -8.12 -0.45
N ILE A 251 5.12 -8.86 0.23
CA ILE A 251 4.84 -10.23 0.66
C ILE A 251 3.84 -10.29 1.81
N HIS A 252 3.88 -9.34 2.73
CA HIS A 252 2.83 -9.17 3.75
C HIS A 252 1.46 -9.01 3.10
N GLU A 253 1.32 -8.05 2.17
CA GLU A 253 0.07 -7.85 1.44
C GLU A 253 -0.32 -9.08 0.60
N TRP A 254 0.67 -9.76 0.01
CA TRP A 254 0.43 -11.00 -0.72
C TRP A 254 -0.10 -12.12 0.18
N ALA A 255 0.37 -12.20 1.44
CA ALA A 255 -0.08 -13.21 2.39
C ALA A 255 -1.57 -13.05 2.74
N HIS A 256 -2.07 -11.83 2.87
CA HIS A 256 -3.51 -11.61 2.98
C HIS A 256 -4.23 -11.97 1.68
N TYR A 257 -3.74 -11.46 0.55
CA TYR A 257 -4.37 -11.61 -0.75
C TYR A 257 -4.52 -13.07 -1.20
N ALA A 258 -3.44 -13.83 -1.12
CA ALA A 258 -3.32 -15.19 -1.64
C ALA A 258 -3.36 -16.26 -0.56
N LEU A 259 -2.79 -16.04 0.63
CA LEU A 259 -2.76 -17.06 1.70
C LEU A 259 -3.92 -16.90 2.68
N GLU A 260 -4.69 -15.82 2.55
CA GLU A 260 -5.81 -15.45 3.42
C GLU A 260 -5.43 -15.38 4.92
N LEU A 261 -4.18 -15.05 5.20
CA LEU A 261 -3.74 -14.77 6.56
C LEU A 261 -4.35 -13.44 7.02
N ARG A 262 -4.58 -13.28 8.32
CA ARG A 262 -5.09 -12.05 8.92
C ARG A 262 -3.99 -11.42 9.75
N ASP A 263 -4.04 -10.11 9.94
CA ASP A 263 -3.16 -9.51 10.94
C ASP A 263 -3.55 -9.90 12.34
N ALA A 264 -2.51 -10.11 13.14
CA ALA A 264 -2.61 -10.49 14.54
C ALA A 264 -2.12 -9.38 15.48
N TYR A 265 -2.00 -8.14 15.00
CA TYR A 265 -1.46 -7.03 15.79
C TYR A 265 -2.52 -6.19 16.50
N LEU A 266 -3.81 -6.51 16.43
CA LEU A 266 -4.83 -5.74 17.17
C LEU A 266 -5.05 -6.33 18.57
N GLU A 267 -5.26 -5.45 19.54
CA GLU A 267 -5.69 -5.82 20.88
C GLU A 267 -6.78 -4.89 21.40
N THR A 268 -7.62 -5.42 22.30
CA THR A 268 -8.64 -4.63 22.98
C THR A 268 -8.13 -4.16 24.34
N HIS A 269 -7.97 -2.85 24.48
CA HIS A 269 -7.67 -2.17 25.73
C HIS A 269 -8.96 -1.70 26.39
N TYR A 270 -9.08 -1.87 27.70
CA TYR A 270 -10.17 -1.28 28.47
C TYR A 270 -9.60 -0.11 29.25
N VAL A 271 -10.01 1.10 28.85
CA VAL A 271 -9.48 2.33 29.45
C VAL A 271 -10.54 2.95 30.34
N SER A 272 -10.21 3.07 31.64
CA SER A 272 -11.07 3.68 32.66
C SER A 272 -10.63 5.13 32.96
N PRO A 273 -11.55 6.10 32.97
CA PRO A 273 -11.34 7.46 33.45
C PRO A 273 -10.80 7.48 34.88
N GLY A 274 -9.63 8.11 35.07
CA GLY A 274 -9.16 8.49 36.40
C GLY A 274 -8.48 7.42 37.25
N ALA A 275 -8.03 6.29 36.69
CA ALA A 275 -7.07 5.45 37.42
C ALA A 275 -5.69 6.15 37.43
N PRO A 276 -5.12 6.51 38.60
CA PRO A 276 -3.78 7.05 38.68
C PRO A 276 -2.78 5.93 38.39
N HIS A 277 -2.17 5.93 37.21
CA HIS A 277 -0.91 5.24 37.02
C HIS A 277 0.18 6.03 37.77
N ASN A 278 0.33 5.66 39.05
CA ASN A 278 1.35 6.17 39.96
C ASN A 278 2.75 5.87 39.40
N HIS A 279 3.35 6.84 38.71
CA HIS A 279 4.58 7.54 39.12
C HIS A 279 5.46 8.00 37.94
N ILE A 280 5.43 9.34 37.78
CA ILE A 280 6.55 10.25 37.52
C ILE A 280 6.84 10.54 36.03
N HIS A 281 6.28 11.67 35.57
CA HIS A 281 6.43 12.36 34.26
C HIS A 281 5.50 11.96 33.11
N ASP A 282 4.57 11.05 33.35
CA ASP A 282 3.75 10.38 32.33
C ASP A 282 2.51 11.16 31.85
N SER A 283 2.36 11.25 30.53
CA SER A 283 1.20 11.76 29.79
C SER A 283 0.07 10.73 29.68
N ASP A 284 -0.68 10.54 30.76
CA ASP A 284 -1.95 9.79 30.72
C ASP A 284 -3.13 10.77 30.99
N TYR A 285 -4.31 10.54 30.36
CA TYR A 285 -5.61 11.27 30.35
C TYR A 285 -5.93 11.99 29.00
N VAL A 286 -7.13 11.89 28.39
CA VAL A 286 -8.47 12.24 28.93
C VAL A 286 -9.61 11.36 28.36
N LEU A 287 -10.09 10.40 29.16
CA LEU A 287 -11.47 9.86 29.09
C LEU A 287 -12.19 10.33 30.35
N GLN A 288 -13.39 10.92 30.25
CA GLN A 288 -14.04 11.57 31.41
C GLN A 288 -15.11 10.70 32.12
N ARG A 289 -15.68 9.64 31.49
CA ARG A 289 -16.69 8.74 32.13
C ARG A 289 -16.76 7.30 31.56
N GLY A 290 -16.71 6.26 32.42
CA GLY A 290 -16.96 4.85 32.04
C GLY A 290 -15.77 4.10 31.42
N GLU A 291 -15.78 2.77 31.48
CA GLU A 291 -14.75 1.93 30.82
C GLU A 291 -15.01 1.89 29.31
N TYR A 292 -14.04 2.33 28.51
CA TYR A 292 -14.14 2.28 27.05
C TYR A 292 -13.28 1.14 26.50
N PRO A 293 -13.87 0.17 25.77
CA PRO A 293 -13.10 -0.75 24.96
C PRO A 293 -12.53 0.01 23.76
N LEU A 294 -11.22 -0.04 23.59
CA LEU A 294 -10.50 0.50 22.45
C LEU A 294 -9.78 -0.62 21.74
N VAL A 295 -9.89 -0.67 20.42
CA VAL A 295 -9.15 -1.61 19.60
C VAL A 295 -7.97 -0.88 19.00
N ILE A 296 -6.78 -1.23 19.45
CA ILE A 296 -5.55 -0.54 19.10
C ILE A 296 -4.49 -1.53 18.62
N PRO A 297 -3.49 -1.07 17.84
CA PRO A 297 -2.32 -1.88 17.52
C PRO A 297 -1.49 -2.22 18.77
N GLN A 298 -1.14 -3.50 18.95
CA GLN A 298 -0.24 -4.06 19.96
C GLN A 298 1.18 -3.53 19.83
N ILE A 299 1.61 -3.30 18.58
CA ILE A 299 2.94 -2.82 18.31
C ILE A 299 2.85 -1.33 18.10
N SER A 300 3.51 -0.60 18.99
CA SER A 300 3.70 0.84 18.89
C SER A 300 4.71 1.19 17.80
N ILE A 301 4.43 0.74 16.59
CA ILE A 301 5.18 1.15 15.43
C ILE A 301 4.51 2.42 14.95
N THR A 302 5.32 3.44 14.73
CA THR A 302 5.05 4.45 13.71
C THR A 302 4.49 3.75 12.46
N THR A 303 3.72 4.41 11.60
CA THR A 303 3.13 3.83 10.37
C THR A 303 4.11 3.11 9.41
N GLU A 304 5.40 3.05 9.75
CA GLU A 304 6.34 1.97 9.40
C GLU A 304 5.61 0.61 9.51
N SER A 305 5.47 -0.08 8.38
CA SER A 305 4.94 -1.45 8.35
C SER A 305 5.60 -2.29 9.45
N ILE A 306 4.86 -3.19 10.09
CA ILE A 306 5.39 -4.20 11.02
C ILE A 306 6.60 -4.94 10.45
N MET A 307 6.71 -4.94 9.12
CA MET A 307 7.76 -5.55 8.31
C MET A 307 8.94 -4.62 7.95
N ALA A 308 8.83 -3.30 8.20
CA ALA A 308 9.87 -2.31 7.89
C ALA A 308 10.93 -2.19 8.98
N SER A 309 10.64 -2.58 10.23
CA SER A 309 11.68 -2.72 11.23
C SER A 309 12.45 -4.02 10.98
N LEU A 310 13.76 -3.92 10.72
CA LEU A 310 14.67 -5.08 10.66
C LEU A 310 14.70 -5.89 11.96
N GLU A 311 14.15 -5.34 13.05
CA GLU A 311 14.16 -5.89 14.40
C GLU A 311 12.88 -6.68 14.75
N GLY A 312 11.89 -6.75 13.85
CA GLY A 312 10.65 -7.51 14.02
C GLY A 312 10.64 -8.81 13.22
N THR A 313 10.26 -9.92 13.86
CA THR A 313 9.90 -11.16 13.14
C THR A 313 8.61 -10.93 12.36
N SER A 314 8.63 -11.16 11.04
CA SER A 314 7.44 -11.11 10.16
C SER A 314 6.23 -11.82 10.79
N GLU A 315 4.98 -11.39 10.53
CA GLU A 315 3.82 -12.15 11.04
C GLU A 315 3.73 -13.59 10.51
N LEU A 316 4.44 -13.88 9.42
CA LEU A 316 4.63 -15.24 8.89
C LEU A 316 5.56 -16.09 9.76
N VAL A 317 6.28 -15.46 10.69
CA VAL A 317 7.08 -16.11 11.73
C VAL A 317 6.25 -16.11 13.01
N PRO A 318 5.74 -17.28 13.45
CA PRO A 318 4.97 -17.36 14.68
C PRO A 318 5.76 -16.77 15.85
N GLN A 319 5.24 -15.72 16.50
CA GLN A 319 5.83 -15.20 17.72
C GLN A 319 5.72 -16.27 18.80
N MET A 320 6.81 -17.00 19.06
CA MET A 320 6.86 -18.05 20.08
C MET A 320 6.72 -17.53 21.54
N GLY A 321 6.51 -16.22 21.73
CA GLY A 321 6.69 -15.52 23.00
C GLY A 321 5.49 -15.42 23.94
N SER A 322 4.23 -15.58 23.49
CA SER A 322 3.07 -15.38 24.37
C SER A 322 2.08 -16.54 24.29
N LYS A 323 2.34 -17.62 25.03
CA LYS A 323 1.39 -18.72 25.25
C LYS A 323 0.31 -18.39 26.29
N ALA A 324 0.12 -17.11 26.63
CA ALA A 324 -0.61 -16.75 27.84
C ALA A 324 -2.13 -16.96 27.75
N ASN A 325 -2.76 -16.92 26.56
CA ASN A 325 -4.20 -17.09 26.42
C ASN A 325 -4.58 -17.85 25.14
N GLY A 326 -4.74 -19.18 25.25
CA GLY A 326 -5.28 -20.02 24.17
C GLY A 326 -4.25 -20.46 23.13
N GLN A 327 -4.37 -21.70 22.65
CA GLN A 327 -3.61 -22.17 21.50
C GLN A 327 -4.07 -21.39 20.27
N GLN A 328 -3.36 -20.32 19.91
CA GLN A 328 -3.51 -19.75 18.57
C GLN A 328 -3.04 -20.81 17.58
N GLU A 329 -3.95 -21.23 16.69
CA GLU A 329 -3.63 -22.19 15.64
C GLU A 329 -2.50 -21.60 14.77
N SER A 330 -1.60 -22.46 14.30
CA SER A 330 -0.53 -21.99 13.43
C SER A 330 -1.14 -21.43 12.14
N PRO A 331 -0.61 -20.31 11.58
CA PRO A 331 -1.01 -19.82 10.25
C PRO A 331 -1.01 -20.93 9.18
N TRP A 332 -0.08 -21.89 9.27
CA TRP A 332 0.01 -23.05 8.38
C TRP A 332 -1.16 -24.02 8.53
N GLU A 333 -1.68 -24.20 9.75
CA GLU A 333 -2.87 -25.00 9.98
C GLU A 333 -4.11 -24.35 9.38
N GLU A 334 -4.21 -23.02 9.43
CA GLU A 334 -5.29 -22.28 8.77
C GLU A 334 -5.25 -22.45 7.24
N ILE A 335 -4.08 -22.24 6.63
CA ILE A 335 -3.87 -22.44 5.19
C ILE A 335 -4.24 -23.87 4.79
N ARG A 336 -3.76 -24.87 5.54
CA ARG A 336 -4.05 -26.29 5.30
C ARG A 336 -5.55 -26.60 5.38
N LYS A 337 -6.26 -26.06 6.38
CA LYS A 337 -7.71 -26.29 6.58
C LYS A 337 -8.57 -25.76 5.44
N ARG A 338 -8.12 -24.70 4.75
CA ARG A 338 -8.84 -24.12 3.61
C ARG A 338 -8.76 -24.95 2.34
N ASP A 339 -7.83 -25.90 2.27
CA ASP A 339 -7.77 -26.90 1.21
C ASP A 339 -7.65 -26.27 -0.19
N ARG A 340 -7.00 -25.10 -0.29
CA ARG A 340 -6.70 -24.39 -1.56
C ARG A 340 -5.46 -24.96 -2.25
N TYR A 341 -4.45 -25.31 -1.46
CA TYR A 341 -3.14 -25.81 -1.90
C TYR A 341 -2.99 -27.30 -1.55
N ARG A 342 -3.92 -28.11 -2.07
CA ARG A 342 -4.13 -29.51 -1.62
C ARG A 342 -2.96 -30.43 -1.89
N LYS A 343 -2.10 -30.08 -2.84
CA LYS A 343 -0.94 -30.90 -3.20
C LYS A 343 0.25 -30.56 -2.31
N LEU A 344 0.23 -29.43 -1.60
CA LEU A 344 1.24 -29.12 -0.61
C LEU A 344 1.00 -29.94 0.68
N GLU A 345 2.07 -30.59 1.13
CA GLU A 345 2.10 -31.27 2.43
C GLU A 345 2.81 -30.37 3.43
N PHE A 346 2.03 -29.55 4.14
CA PHE A 346 2.54 -28.70 5.21
C PHE A 346 2.89 -29.56 6.43
N ASP A 347 4.14 -29.51 6.88
CA ASP A 347 4.47 -30.03 8.21
C ASP A 347 3.99 -29.02 9.26
N PRO A 348 2.97 -29.33 10.09
CA PRO A 348 2.48 -28.42 11.12
C PRO A 348 3.53 -28.13 12.20
N LYS A 349 4.63 -28.90 12.23
CA LYS A 349 5.77 -28.70 13.13
C LYS A 349 6.95 -28.00 12.45
N ALA A 350 6.88 -27.72 11.14
CA ALA A 350 7.89 -26.93 10.46
C ALA A 350 8.04 -25.59 11.19
N ARG A 351 9.28 -25.29 11.57
CA ARG A 351 9.62 -23.94 12.03
C ARG A 351 9.93 -23.14 10.79
N THR A 352 9.44 -21.90 10.72
CA THR A 352 9.90 -20.96 9.71
C THR A 352 11.42 -20.93 9.74
N LEU A 353 12.05 -21.41 8.66
CA LEU A 353 13.50 -21.44 8.55
C LEU A 353 13.99 -20.09 8.05
N GLU A 354 15.21 -19.74 8.45
CA GLU A 354 15.99 -18.74 7.73
C GLU A 354 16.37 -19.40 6.40
N GLY A 355 15.57 -19.15 5.36
CA GLY A 355 15.71 -19.82 4.07
C GLY A 355 17.04 -19.50 3.38
N PRO A 356 17.37 -20.20 2.28
CA PRO A 356 18.54 -19.84 1.50
C PRO A 356 18.29 -18.43 0.99
N GLY A 357 19.08 -17.42 1.38
CA GLY A 357 18.81 -16.00 1.07
C GLY A 357 18.67 -15.63 -0.43
N ARG A 358 18.60 -16.62 -1.31
CA ARG A 358 18.11 -16.60 -2.69
C ARG A 358 17.43 -17.93 -3.04
N LEU A 359 16.35 -17.87 -3.82
CA LEU A 359 15.75 -19.04 -4.46
C LEU A 359 16.80 -19.83 -5.26
N PRO A 360 16.81 -21.16 -5.16
CA PRO A 360 17.70 -21.99 -5.98
C PRO A 360 17.24 -22.07 -7.45
N LEU A 361 16.11 -21.42 -7.79
CA LEU A 361 15.53 -21.36 -9.13
C LEU A 361 15.64 -19.94 -9.68
N PRO A 362 15.79 -19.76 -11.01
CA PRO A 362 15.80 -18.44 -11.66
C PRO A 362 14.37 -17.86 -11.78
N LEU A 363 13.61 -17.88 -10.68
CA LEU A 363 12.23 -17.42 -10.60
C LEU A 363 12.12 -16.09 -9.82
N PRO A 364 11.10 -15.27 -10.09
CA PRO A 364 10.11 -15.43 -11.15
C PRO A 364 10.65 -15.13 -12.55
N VAL A 365 10.02 -15.70 -13.57
CA VAL A 365 10.14 -15.18 -14.95
C VAL A 365 9.37 -13.88 -15.03
N ILE A 366 10.03 -12.80 -15.48
CA ILE A 366 9.42 -11.48 -15.51
C ILE A 366 9.18 -11.02 -16.95
N HIS A 367 7.91 -10.83 -17.25
CA HIS A 367 7.40 -10.35 -18.53
C HIS A 367 7.04 -8.87 -18.43
N VAL A 368 7.15 -8.18 -19.57
CA VAL A 368 6.69 -6.80 -19.75
C VAL A 368 5.71 -6.81 -20.91
N THR A 369 4.54 -6.18 -20.77
CA THR A 369 3.54 -6.10 -21.85
C THR A 369 4.12 -5.39 -23.07
N ASP A 370 3.62 -5.71 -24.26
CA ASP A 370 4.08 -5.06 -25.48
C ASP A 370 3.75 -3.56 -25.52
N THR A 371 2.59 -3.17 -24.98
CA THR A 371 2.24 -1.76 -24.76
C THR A 371 3.30 -1.06 -23.93
N LEU A 372 3.67 -1.62 -22.78
CA LEU A 372 4.71 -1.03 -21.94
C LEU A 372 6.08 -1.05 -22.62
N LYS A 373 6.45 -2.09 -23.37
CA LYS A 373 7.70 -2.10 -24.16
C LYS A 373 7.76 -0.96 -25.19
N GLN A 374 6.65 -0.66 -25.84
CA GLN A 374 6.55 0.45 -26.80
C GLN A 374 6.70 1.80 -26.09
N GLU A 375 5.99 1.99 -24.98
CA GLU A 375 6.06 3.21 -24.16
C GLU A 375 7.46 3.43 -23.56
N LEU A 376 8.17 2.37 -23.18
CA LEU A 376 9.57 2.45 -22.72
C LEU A 376 10.54 2.97 -23.79
N GLN A 377 10.12 2.99 -25.06
CA GLN A 377 10.88 3.56 -26.18
C GLN A 377 10.40 4.97 -26.57
N ALA A 378 9.24 5.41 -26.06
CA ALA A 378 8.66 6.69 -26.40
C ALA A 378 9.40 7.86 -25.73
N TRP A 379 9.37 9.03 -26.39
CA TRP A 379 9.91 10.29 -25.89
C TRP A 379 8.85 11.39 -26.00
N PRO A 380 8.74 12.33 -25.04
CA PRO A 380 9.50 12.44 -23.78
C PRO A 380 9.11 11.39 -22.74
N PRO A 381 9.95 11.12 -21.73
CA PRO A 381 9.59 10.23 -20.64
C PRO A 381 8.43 10.83 -19.85
N THR A 382 7.53 9.96 -19.40
CA THR A 382 6.38 10.28 -18.54
C THR A 382 6.77 10.47 -17.07
N ASP A 383 8.05 10.30 -16.73
CA ASP A 383 8.61 10.56 -15.40
C ASP A 383 9.62 11.72 -15.49
N ALA A 384 9.37 12.81 -14.78
CA ALA A 384 10.24 13.99 -14.82
C ALA A 384 10.32 14.69 -13.45
N ILE A 385 11.40 15.45 -13.24
CA ILE A 385 11.67 16.17 -12.01
C ILE A 385 11.03 17.55 -12.06
N LEU A 386 10.21 17.87 -11.07
CA LEU A 386 9.79 19.22 -10.76
C LEU A 386 10.83 19.88 -9.85
N ASP A 387 11.59 20.83 -10.37
CA ASP A 387 12.56 21.61 -9.60
C ASP A 387 12.21 23.10 -9.48
N ASP A 388 11.29 23.60 -10.30
CA ASP A 388 10.74 24.96 -10.22
C ASP A 388 9.47 25.01 -9.37
N PHE A 389 9.64 25.09 -8.05
CA PHE A 389 8.53 25.20 -7.09
C PHE A 389 8.04 26.66 -6.94
N PRO A 390 6.74 26.87 -6.70
CA PRO A 390 6.20 28.20 -6.47
C PRO A 390 6.74 28.80 -5.17
N LYS A 391 7.09 30.09 -5.22
CA LYS A 391 7.50 30.84 -4.02
C LYS A 391 6.34 30.91 -3.02
N GLY A 392 6.62 30.65 -1.75
CA GLY A 392 5.67 30.82 -0.67
C GLY A 392 4.99 29.54 -0.20
N VAL A 393 5.07 28.44 -0.95
CA VAL A 393 4.53 27.14 -0.53
C VAL A 393 5.54 26.42 0.35
N GLN A 394 5.11 26.02 1.55
CA GLN A 394 5.88 25.13 2.41
C GLN A 394 5.81 23.71 1.87
N PHE A 395 6.95 23.03 1.78
CA PHE A 395 7.00 21.65 1.30
C PHE A 395 6.55 20.65 2.37
N ASP A 396 6.69 21.05 3.63
CA ASP A 396 6.20 20.30 4.77
C ASP A 396 4.67 20.21 4.66
N HIS A 397 4.17 19.00 4.40
CA HIS A 397 2.74 18.69 4.19
C HIS A 397 2.13 19.17 2.86
N CYS A 398 2.93 19.40 1.82
CA CYS A 398 2.43 19.73 0.49
C CYS A 398 2.12 18.46 -0.33
N TRP A 399 0.86 18.31 -0.74
CA TRP A 399 0.39 17.31 -1.67
C TRP A 399 0.57 17.76 -3.11
N ALA A 400 1.00 16.84 -3.98
CA ALA A 400 1.16 17.07 -5.40
C ALA A 400 0.23 16.15 -6.21
N TYR A 401 -0.42 16.72 -7.22
CA TYR A 401 -1.30 16.04 -8.15
C TYR A 401 -0.96 16.45 -9.59
N VAL A 402 -1.21 15.55 -10.53
CA VAL A 402 -1.13 15.81 -11.97
C VAL A 402 -2.51 15.59 -12.56
N ILE A 403 -3.13 16.65 -13.08
CA ILE A 403 -4.37 16.58 -13.86
C ILE A 403 -3.97 16.44 -15.32
N LYS A 404 -4.39 15.33 -15.96
CA LYS A 404 -4.28 15.17 -17.41
C LYS A 404 -5.41 15.94 -18.08
N GLY A 405 -5.09 16.74 -19.09
CA GLY A 405 -6.02 17.72 -19.66
C GLY A 405 -6.12 18.99 -18.79
N SER A 406 -7.28 19.65 -18.82
CA SER A 406 -7.50 20.90 -18.08
C SER A 406 -8.32 20.68 -16.80
N PRO A 407 -8.22 21.53 -15.78
CA PRO A 407 -9.05 21.41 -14.57
C PRO A 407 -10.57 21.43 -14.83
N THR A 408 -11.02 22.12 -15.89
CA THR A 408 -12.45 22.20 -16.25
C THR A 408 -12.94 21.06 -17.15
N ALA A 409 -12.01 20.40 -17.84
CA ALA A 409 -12.26 19.20 -18.63
C ALA A 409 -11.13 18.19 -18.39
N PRO A 410 -11.09 17.60 -17.17
CA PRO A 410 -10.03 16.68 -16.81
C PRO A 410 -10.25 15.33 -17.50
N LEU A 411 -9.16 14.75 -17.99
CA LEU A 411 -9.15 13.41 -18.59
C LEU A 411 -8.72 12.35 -17.58
N HIS A 412 -7.89 12.74 -16.61
CA HIS A 412 -7.42 11.86 -15.54
C HIS A 412 -6.79 12.69 -14.41
N LEU A 413 -6.63 12.09 -13.24
CA LEU A 413 -5.97 12.71 -12.10
C LEU A 413 -5.06 11.68 -11.44
N ILE A 414 -3.76 11.99 -11.39
CA ILE A 414 -2.74 11.14 -10.79
C ILE A 414 -2.24 11.80 -9.50
N SER A 415 -2.50 11.16 -8.37
CA SER A 415 -1.93 11.58 -7.10
C SER A 415 -0.45 11.21 -7.03
N GLN A 416 0.42 12.19 -6.76
CA GLN A 416 1.87 11.97 -6.60
C GLN A 416 2.26 11.76 -5.13
N GLY A 417 1.31 11.94 -4.23
CA GLY A 417 1.51 11.95 -2.78
C GLY A 417 2.04 13.29 -2.30
N SER A 418 3.00 13.29 -1.38
CA SER A 418 3.53 14.51 -0.79
C SER A 418 4.98 14.76 -1.16
N ILE A 419 5.32 16.04 -1.28
CA ILE A 419 6.68 16.49 -1.53
C ILE A 419 7.56 15.99 -0.37
N ASP A 420 8.58 15.21 -0.73
CA ASP A 420 9.48 14.58 0.24
C ASP A 420 10.53 15.58 0.72
N ALA A 421 11.16 15.33 1.87
CA ALA A 421 12.11 16.29 2.46
C ALA A 421 13.35 16.55 1.56
N ARG A 422 13.63 15.64 0.62
CA ARG A 422 14.77 15.70 -0.31
C ARG A 422 14.44 16.52 -1.56
N ALA A 423 13.17 16.81 -1.81
CA ALA A 423 12.73 17.54 -2.99
C ALA A 423 13.33 18.94 -3.10
N SER A 424 13.64 19.59 -1.97
CA SER A 424 14.35 20.88 -1.94
C SER A 424 15.75 20.82 -2.56
N GLN A 425 16.39 19.66 -2.56
CA GLN A 425 17.76 19.46 -3.07
C GLN A 425 17.78 18.81 -4.46
N ARG A 426 16.82 17.91 -4.73
CA ARG A 426 16.83 17.05 -5.92
C ARG A 426 15.63 17.27 -6.86
N GLY A 427 14.74 18.18 -6.51
CA GLY A 427 13.41 18.28 -7.10
C GLY A 427 12.51 17.11 -6.71
N PHE A 428 11.24 17.20 -7.05
CA PHE A 428 10.25 16.15 -6.80
C PHE A 428 9.92 15.41 -8.10
N ARG A 429 10.06 14.09 -8.11
CA ARG A 429 9.73 13.29 -9.30
C ARG A 429 8.22 13.22 -9.47
N LEU A 430 7.72 13.73 -10.59
CA LEU A 430 6.36 13.55 -11.06
C LEU A 430 6.29 12.37 -12.03
N LEU A 431 5.24 11.56 -11.93
CA LEU A 431 5.02 10.36 -12.73
C LEU A 431 3.73 10.49 -13.55
N GLY A 432 3.74 9.97 -14.77
CA GLY A 432 2.62 10.09 -15.70
C GLY A 432 2.39 11.51 -16.23
N VAL A 433 3.42 12.35 -16.26
CA VAL A 433 3.35 13.72 -16.79
C VAL A 433 3.51 13.77 -18.31
N ALA A 434 2.98 14.83 -18.90
CA ALA A 434 3.08 15.17 -20.31
C ALA A 434 2.97 16.70 -20.44
N ILE A 435 3.37 17.22 -21.60
CA ILE A 435 3.12 18.63 -21.95
C ILE A 435 1.62 18.90 -21.91
N ASP A 436 1.22 20.11 -21.53
CA ASP A 436 -0.17 20.56 -21.35
C ASP A 436 -0.94 19.94 -20.18
N ASN A 437 -0.32 19.06 -19.38
CA ASN A 437 -0.89 18.65 -18.10
C ASN A 437 -0.77 19.76 -17.05
N THR A 438 -1.66 19.76 -16.06
CA THR A 438 -1.63 20.71 -14.94
C THR A 438 -1.09 20.04 -13.69
N VAL A 439 -0.03 20.60 -13.11
CA VAL A 439 0.45 20.23 -11.78
C VAL A 439 -0.28 21.06 -10.74
N VAL A 440 -0.85 20.42 -9.73
CA VAL A 440 -1.52 21.07 -8.60
C VAL A 440 -0.77 20.75 -7.33
N LEU A 441 -0.45 21.79 -6.54
CA LEU A 441 0.11 21.67 -5.20
C LEU A 441 -0.90 22.19 -4.18
N ILE A 442 -1.21 21.37 -3.18
CA ILE A 442 -2.07 21.73 -2.04
C ILE A 442 -1.22 21.64 -0.77
N GLY A 443 -1.01 22.74 -0.08
CA GLY A 443 -0.16 22.77 1.11
C GLY A 443 -0.44 24.00 1.96
N LYS A 444 0.58 24.49 2.66
CA LYS A 444 0.50 25.71 3.47
C LYS A 444 1.46 26.79 2.97
N ASP A 445 1.14 28.05 3.22
CA ASP A 445 2.03 29.18 2.98
C ASP A 445 2.96 29.46 4.18
N HIS A 446 3.89 30.41 4.08
CA HIS A 446 4.78 30.80 5.20
C HIS A 446 4.04 31.36 6.45
N SER A 447 2.76 31.70 6.32
CA SER A 447 1.89 32.14 7.42
C SER A 447 1.00 31.00 7.95
N ASP A 448 1.33 29.75 7.59
CA ASP A 448 0.59 28.54 7.97
C ASP A 448 -0.85 28.48 7.41
N ARG A 449 -1.14 29.24 6.34
CA ARG A 449 -2.47 29.22 5.70
C ARG A 449 -2.52 28.24 4.56
N SER A 450 -3.60 27.47 4.48
CA SER A 450 -3.85 26.56 3.36
C SER A 450 -3.82 27.31 2.02
N ILE A 451 -3.07 26.78 1.05
CA ILE A 451 -2.89 27.36 -0.28
C ILE A 451 -2.98 26.26 -1.35
N VAL A 452 -3.61 26.59 -2.47
CA VAL A 452 -3.63 25.77 -3.68
C VAL A 452 -3.01 26.57 -4.82
N VAL A 453 -2.01 25.97 -5.46
CA VAL A 453 -1.35 26.54 -6.65
C VAL A 453 -1.36 25.53 -7.78
N ALA A 454 -1.56 26.01 -8.99
CA ALA A 454 -1.58 25.20 -10.20
C ALA A 454 -0.64 25.77 -11.25
N GLY A 455 0.00 24.89 -12.02
CA GLY A 455 0.94 25.25 -13.07
C GLY A 455 0.81 24.33 -14.27
N LEU A 456 0.73 24.91 -15.47
CA LEU A 456 0.72 24.17 -16.73
C LEU A 456 2.14 23.74 -17.11
N ILE A 457 2.32 22.48 -17.49
CA ILE A 457 3.60 21.97 -18.01
C ILE A 457 3.79 22.48 -19.44
N GLU A 458 4.75 23.38 -19.62
CA GLU A 458 5.10 23.96 -20.93
C GLU A 458 6.06 23.07 -21.71
N ALA A 459 7.03 22.48 -21.02
CA ALA A 459 8.05 21.64 -21.63
C ALA A 459 8.54 20.56 -20.67
N ILE A 460 9.03 19.46 -21.25
CA ILE A 460 9.78 18.41 -20.56
C ILE A 460 11.14 18.32 -21.25
N GLU A 461 12.18 18.77 -20.57
CA GLU A 461 13.53 18.88 -21.13
C GLU A 461 14.44 17.84 -20.46
N THR A 462 15.44 17.31 -21.15
CA THR A 462 16.45 16.45 -20.52
C THR A 462 17.80 17.13 -20.62
N PRO A 463 18.25 17.81 -19.54
CA PRO A 463 19.55 18.44 -19.50
C PRO A 463 20.66 17.42 -19.74
N THR A 464 21.67 17.81 -20.51
CA THR A 464 22.80 16.95 -20.87
C THR A 464 23.64 16.50 -19.68
N ASP A 465 23.57 17.21 -18.55
CA ASP A 465 24.39 17.01 -17.36
C ASP A 465 23.75 16.13 -16.28
N ARG A 466 22.41 16.08 -16.20
CA ARG A 466 21.68 15.35 -15.15
C ARG A 466 21.13 14.00 -15.59
N GLY A 467 20.85 13.81 -16.87
CA GLY A 467 20.28 12.58 -17.43
C GLY A 467 18.81 12.29 -17.05
N ASP A 468 18.24 12.99 -16.06
CA ASP A 468 16.81 12.98 -15.73
C ASP A 468 16.08 14.10 -16.48
N ALA A 469 14.86 13.81 -16.95
CA ALA A 469 13.98 14.83 -17.52
C ALA A 469 13.50 15.81 -16.43
N ILE A 470 13.33 17.08 -16.78
CA ILE A 470 12.89 18.18 -15.93
C ILE A 470 11.63 18.80 -16.50
N VAL A 471 10.64 19.02 -15.65
CA VAL A 471 9.39 19.71 -15.97
C VAL A 471 9.61 21.22 -15.91
N LYS A 472 9.22 21.93 -16.97
CA LYS A 472 9.13 23.39 -16.97
C LYS A 472 7.67 23.81 -16.84
N ILE A 473 7.37 24.53 -15.76
CA ILE A 473 6.05 25.09 -15.52
C ILE A 473 5.99 26.47 -16.16
N LYS A 474 4.99 26.71 -17.01
CA LYS A 474 4.81 27.99 -17.70
C LYS A 474 4.71 29.16 -16.72
N GLN A 475 3.80 29.00 -15.76
CA GLN A 475 3.53 29.95 -14.69
C GLN A 475 2.74 29.26 -13.59
N TRP A 476 3.14 29.49 -12.34
CA TRP A 476 2.33 29.13 -11.18
C TRP A 476 1.24 30.16 -10.94
N THR A 477 0.00 29.69 -10.79
CA THR A 477 -1.18 30.49 -10.49
C THR A 477 -1.74 30.09 -9.14
N ASN A 478 -2.07 31.07 -8.29
CA ASN A 478 -2.81 30.81 -7.06
C ASN A 478 -4.27 30.53 -7.43
N VAL A 479 -4.71 29.30 -7.18
CA VAL A 479 -6.07 28.81 -7.42
C VAL A 479 -6.75 28.39 -6.12
N THR A 480 -6.30 28.97 -4.99
CA THR A 480 -6.88 28.74 -3.67
C THR A 480 -8.35 29.15 -3.68
N PRO A 481 -9.27 28.29 -3.23
CA PRO A 481 -10.66 28.67 -3.13
C PRO A 481 -10.84 29.79 -2.11
N ALA A 482 -11.82 30.68 -2.32
CA ALA A 482 -12.10 31.77 -1.38
C ALA A 482 -12.41 31.24 0.04
N HIS A 483 -13.11 30.10 0.09
CA HIS A 483 -13.34 29.31 1.28
C HIS A 483 -13.09 27.84 0.93
N PHE A 484 -12.32 27.13 1.76
CA PHE A 484 -12.14 25.69 1.57
C PHE A 484 -13.45 24.97 1.84
N PRO A 485 -14.01 24.24 0.87
CA PRO A 485 -15.28 23.54 1.08
C PRO A 485 -15.08 22.32 1.97
N LEU A 486 -16.16 21.90 2.61
CA LEU A 486 -16.27 20.56 3.15
C LEU A 486 -16.67 19.62 2.01
N VAL A 487 -15.85 18.60 1.76
CA VAL A 487 -16.11 17.57 0.77
C VAL A 487 -16.26 16.25 1.50
N ASP A 488 -17.46 15.69 1.47
CA ASP A 488 -17.75 14.37 2.04
C ASP A 488 -18.16 13.41 0.94
N VAL A 489 -17.60 12.21 0.94
CA VAL A 489 -18.03 11.12 0.06
C VAL A 489 -18.83 10.13 0.87
N VAL A 490 -20.08 9.89 0.52
CA VAL A 490 -21.04 9.05 1.27
C VAL A 490 -21.39 7.80 0.47
N PRO A 491 -21.11 6.59 0.96
CA PRO A 491 -21.54 5.36 0.30
C PRO A 491 -23.04 5.14 0.45
N SER A 492 -23.66 4.54 -0.57
CA SER A 492 -25.10 4.22 -0.59
C SER A 492 -25.44 2.98 0.26
N GLU A 493 -26.66 2.95 0.82
CA GLU A 493 -27.26 1.76 1.41
C GLU A 493 -27.56 0.66 0.37
N GLU A 494 -27.77 1.06 -0.90
CA GLU A 494 -28.01 0.11 -1.99
C GLU A 494 -26.71 -0.57 -2.42
N LEU A 495 -26.53 -1.82 -1.99
CA LEU A 495 -25.53 -2.72 -2.54
C LEU A 495 -26.18 -3.60 -3.61
N ARG A 496 -25.59 -3.64 -4.81
CA ARG A 496 -26.02 -4.60 -5.84
C ARG A 496 -25.53 -6.02 -5.49
N ASP A 497 -26.32 -7.01 -5.90
CA ASP A 497 -26.09 -8.44 -5.67
C ASP A 497 -24.74 -8.98 -6.20
N ASN A 498 -24.05 -8.24 -7.09
CA ASN A 498 -22.76 -8.64 -7.63
C ASN A 498 -21.54 -7.99 -6.96
N GLY A 499 -21.71 -7.04 -6.04
CA GLY A 499 -20.65 -6.48 -5.19
C GLY A 499 -19.48 -5.74 -5.88
N GLN A 500 -19.47 -5.65 -7.22
CA GLN A 500 -18.34 -5.10 -8.00
C GLN A 500 -18.41 -3.60 -8.26
N MET A 501 -19.59 -2.98 -8.09
CA MET A 501 -19.79 -1.54 -8.23
C MET A 501 -20.37 -1.00 -6.92
N ALA A 502 -19.82 0.11 -6.44
CA ALA A 502 -20.38 0.87 -5.33
C ALA A 502 -21.16 2.08 -5.86
N LYS A 503 -22.04 2.63 -5.04
CA LYS A 503 -22.68 3.91 -5.28
C LYS A 503 -22.23 4.90 -4.22
N ILE A 504 -21.83 6.10 -4.64
CA ILE A 504 -21.43 7.17 -3.73
C ILE A 504 -22.13 8.48 -4.09
N ALA A 505 -22.46 9.28 -3.09
CA ALA A 505 -22.83 10.69 -3.25
C ALA A 505 -21.67 11.55 -2.78
N VAL A 506 -21.41 12.66 -3.45
CA VAL A 506 -20.42 13.64 -3.01
C VAL A 506 -21.14 14.89 -2.56
N ASN A 507 -20.99 15.20 -1.27
CA ASN A 507 -21.56 16.39 -0.68
C ASN A 507 -20.47 17.47 -0.64
N VAL A 508 -20.70 18.57 -1.34
CA VAL A 508 -19.80 19.72 -1.36
C VAL A 508 -20.53 20.88 -0.70
N VAL A 509 -20.03 21.35 0.44
CA VAL A 509 -20.59 22.52 1.14
C VAL A 509 -20.03 23.79 0.50
N SER A 510 -20.51 24.11 -0.71
CA SER A 510 -20.16 25.31 -1.47
C SER A 510 -21.15 25.55 -2.61
N GLU A 511 -21.46 26.81 -2.93
CA GLU A 511 -22.28 27.16 -4.08
C GLU A 511 -21.45 27.30 -5.36
N GLY A 512 -22.05 27.00 -6.51
CA GLY A 512 -21.46 27.27 -7.84
C GLY A 512 -20.27 26.39 -8.23
N SER A 513 -20.06 25.26 -7.54
CA SER A 513 -18.98 24.31 -7.85
C SER A 513 -19.37 23.28 -8.91
N SER A 514 -18.40 22.82 -9.70
CA SER A 514 -18.47 21.55 -10.42
C SER A 514 -17.59 20.52 -9.73
N ALA A 515 -18.02 19.26 -9.69
CA ALA A 515 -17.29 18.17 -9.04
C ALA A 515 -17.05 17.01 -10.00
N TRP A 516 -15.84 16.46 -9.99
CA TRP A 516 -15.43 15.29 -10.75
C TRP A 516 -14.94 14.21 -9.81
N ILE A 517 -15.31 12.96 -10.08
CA ILE A 517 -14.81 11.78 -9.37
C ILE A 517 -13.78 11.04 -10.23
N PHE A 518 -12.66 10.66 -9.62
CA PHE A 518 -11.59 9.86 -10.20
C PHE A 518 -11.42 8.58 -9.37
N PRO A 519 -12.04 7.45 -9.76
CA PRO A 519 -11.87 6.18 -9.07
C PRO A 519 -10.42 5.69 -9.17
N LEU A 520 -9.85 5.26 -8.05
CA LEU A 520 -8.44 4.91 -7.94
C LEU A 520 -8.12 3.64 -8.72
N GLY A 521 -7.27 3.76 -9.73
CA GLY A 521 -6.87 2.64 -10.59
C GLY A 521 -7.96 2.14 -11.54
N TYR A 522 -8.98 2.95 -11.83
CA TYR A 522 -10.04 2.58 -12.76
C TYR A 522 -10.52 3.76 -13.61
N GLY A 523 -10.71 3.49 -14.90
CA GLY A 523 -11.66 4.19 -15.78
C GLY A 523 -11.43 5.70 -16.02
N ASP A 524 -12.38 6.25 -16.78
CA ASP A 524 -12.48 7.66 -17.09
C ASP A 524 -13.10 8.44 -15.91
N PRO A 525 -12.76 9.73 -15.75
CA PRO A 525 -13.36 10.58 -14.74
C PRO A 525 -14.85 10.80 -15.00
N GLN A 526 -15.61 10.98 -13.91
CA GLN A 526 -17.05 11.20 -13.98
C GLN A 526 -17.38 12.59 -13.46
N LEU A 527 -17.99 13.43 -14.30
CA LEU A 527 -18.63 14.66 -13.85
C LEU A 527 -19.90 14.28 -13.08
N ILE A 528 -20.06 14.84 -11.88
CA ILE A 528 -21.17 14.48 -11.00
C ILE A 528 -22.00 15.69 -10.59
N GLU A 529 -23.27 15.42 -10.32
CA GLU A 529 -24.13 16.34 -9.60
C GLU A 529 -23.95 16.09 -8.10
N THR A 530 -23.61 17.13 -7.34
CA THR A 530 -23.40 17.02 -5.89
C THR A 530 -24.66 16.54 -5.19
N ASN A 531 -24.51 15.73 -4.14
CA ASN A 531 -25.59 15.08 -3.39
C ASN A 531 -26.41 14.04 -4.18
N GLN A 532 -26.05 13.72 -5.43
CA GLN A 532 -26.63 12.59 -6.16
C GLN A 532 -25.71 11.36 -6.14
N PHE A 533 -26.32 10.19 -6.01
CA PHE A 533 -25.58 8.92 -6.05
C PHE A 533 -25.11 8.60 -7.46
N THR A 534 -23.82 8.30 -7.59
CA THR A 534 -23.14 7.92 -8.83
C THR A 534 -22.46 6.56 -8.65
N GLU A 535 -22.46 5.73 -9.70
CA GLU A 535 -21.81 4.41 -9.68
C GLU A 535 -20.29 4.52 -9.88
N VAL A 536 -19.54 3.89 -8.99
CA VAL A 536 -18.08 3.85 -9.03
C VAL A 536 -17.55 2.41 -8.87
N PRO A 537 -16.45 2.05 -9.55
CA PRO A 537 -15.87 0.70 -9.47
C PRO A 537 -15.16 0.44 -8.14
N THR A 538 -14.90 1.48 -7.35
CA THR A 538 -14.17 1.37 -6.08
C THR A 538 -14.54 2.52 -5.16
N LEU A 539 -14.43 2.31 -3.84
CA LEU A 539 -14.62 3.35 -2.81
C LEU A 539 -13.29 4.03 -2.47
N ASP A 540 -12.42 4.16 -3.46
CA ASP A 540 -11.12 4.78 -3.36
C ASP A 540 -10.96 5.72 -4.54
N GLY A 541 -10.45 6.93 -4.32
CA GLY A 541 -10.31 7.87 -5.41
C GLY A 541 -10.08 9.30 -4.96
N HIS A 542 -10.36 10.21 -5.88
CA HIS A 542 -10.24 11.64 -5.67
C HIS A 542 -11.50 12.35 -6.14
N VAL A 543 -11.86 13.43 -5.44
CA VAL A 543 -12.85 14.42 -5.87
C VAL A 543 -12.09 15.69 -6.23
N LEU A 544 -12.18 16.12 -7.49
CA LEU A 544 -11.76 17.45 -7.91
C LEU A 544 -12.99 18.36 -7.86
N VAL A 545 -12.90 19.45 -7.11
CA VAL A 545 -13.93 20.49 -7.09
C VAL A 545 -13.35 21.76 -7.70
N THR A 546 -14.10 22.39 -8.60
CA THR A 546 -13.68 23.62 -9.30
C THR A 546 -14.76 24.69 -9.25
N TRP A 547 -14.35 25.97 -9.20
CA TRP A 547 -15.23 27.14 -9.27
C TRP A 547 -14.76 28.12 -10.35
N ASN A 548 -15.65 29.04 -10.75
CA ASN A 548 -15.31 30.19 -11.60
C ASN A 548 -14.46 29.77 -12.82
N ASP A 549 -14.97 28.81 -13.59
CA ASP A 549 -14.31 28.23 -14.77
C ASP A 549 -12.90 27.65 -14.50
N GLY A 550 -12.70 27.07 -13.30
CA GLY A 550 -11.44 26.42 -12.90
C GLY A 550 -10.37 27.38 -12.36
N SER A 551 -10.69 28.66 -12.17
CA SER A 551 -9.78 29.62 -11.53
C SER A 551 -9.56 29.35 -10.04
N GLN A 552 -10.44 28.57 -9.42
CA GLN A 552 -10.25 28.01 -8.08
C GLN A 552 -10.51 26.51 -8.12
N LEU A 553 -9.72 25.74 -7.35
CA LEU A 553 -9.92 24.30 -7.23
C LEU A 553 -9.43 23.74 -5.90
N VAL A 554 -9.92 22.56 -5.55
CA VAL A 554 -9.38 21.72 -4.47
C VAL A 554 -9.54 20.25 -4.85
N ILE A 555 -8.63 19.40 -4.36
CA ILE A 555 -8.69 17.95 -4.55
C ILE A 555 -8.76 17.27 -3.19
N SER A 556 -9.82 16.50 -2.96
CA SER A 556 -9.99 15.69 -1.75
C SER A 556 -9.90 14.21 -2.10
N SER A 557 -8.97 13.50 -1.45
CA SER A 557 -8.86 12.05 -1.59
C SER A 557 -9.87 11.36 -0.69
N PHE A 558 -10.55 10.34 -1.19
CA PHE A 558 -11.42 9.47 -0.39
C PHE A 558 -10.96 8.03 -0.46
N SER A 559 -11.20 7.27 0.59
CA SER A 559 -10.79 5.89 0.69
C SER A 559 -11.64 5.11 1.68
N GLN A 560 -12.01 3.89 1.31
CA GLN A 560 -12.53 2.90 2.26
C GLN A 560 -11.41 2.26 3.11
N GLY A 561 -10.16 2.68 2.96
CA GLY A 561 -9.00 2.10 3.62
C GLY A 561 -8.69 0.70 3.16
N GLY A 562 -7.82 0.00 3.88
CA GLY A 562 -7.59 -1.41 3.63
C GLY A 562 -6.74 -2.13 4.68
N ASN A 563 -7.16 -3.37 4.95
CA ASN A 563 -6.48 -4.44 5.71
C ASN A 563 -6.24 -4.22 7.23
N PRO A 564 -6.37 -5.26 8.06
CA PRO A 564 -7.48 -6.21 8.24
C PRO A 564 -8.13 -5.97 9.61
N GLN A 565 -9.43 -6.21 9.78
CA GLN A 565 -10.10 -7.47 9.47
C GLN A 565 -11.35 -7.27 8.55
N THR A 566 -11.63 -8.34 7.83
CA THR A 566 -12.70 -8.64 6.87
C THR A 566 -13.65 -7.55 6.32
N GLY A 567 -13.55 -7.32 5.01
CA GLY A 567 -14.57 -6.72 4.17
C GLY A 567 -15.04 -7.66 3.05
N THR A 568 -15.87 -8.64 3.44
CA THR A 568 -16.79 -9.43 2.57
C THR A 568 -16.16 -10.49 1.69
N PRO A 569 -16.88 -11.58 1.35
CA PRO A 569 -17.94 -12.22 2.13
C PRO A 569 -17.58 -13.67 2.51
N THR A 570 -18.42 -14.31 3.33
CA THR A 570 -18.21 -15.57 4.11
C THR A 570 -17.12 -15.59 5.19
N GLY A 571 -16.37 -14.51 5.45
CA GLY A 571 -15.59 -14.38 6.69
C GLY A 571 -16.13 -13.24 7.54
N GLY A 572 -16.51 -13.53 8.80
CA GLY A 572 -16.96 -12.52 9.77
C GLY A 572 -15.86 -11.52 10.23
N PRO A 573 -16.28 -10.41 10.90
CA PRO A 573 -15.64 -9.08 11.13
C PRO A 573 -14.23 -9.13 11.70
N PRO A 574 -13.53 -8.00 11.97
CA PRO A 574 -13.90 -6.55 11.91
C PRO A 574 -13.30 -5.63 10.83
N ILE A 575 -14.19 -4.99 10.07
CA ILE A 575 -14.00 -3.93 9.07
C ILE A 575 -12.82 -3.01 9.38
N THR A 576 -11.74 -2.99 8.62
CA THR A 576 -10.76 -1.89 8.73
C THR A 576 -10.98 -0.87 7.63
N ALA A 577 -11.36 0.34 8.05
CA ALA A 577 -11.43 1.50 7.16
C ALA A 577 -10.32 2.50 7.50
N GLY A 578 -9.98 3.37 6.57
CA GLY A 578 -8.90 4.32 6.77
C GLY A 578 -8.66 5.22 5.58
N SER A 579 -7.95 6.32 5.84
CA SER A 579 -7.47 7.23 4.81
C SER A 579 -6.50 6.50 3.89
N SER A 580 -6.46 6.90 2.62
CA SER A 580 -5.52 6.34 1.64
C SER A 580 -4.04 6.49 2.03
N GLU A 581 -3.74 7.40 2.96
CA GLU A 581 -2.40 7.64 3.50
C GLU A 581 -2.15 7.10 4.92
N GLY A 582 -3.12 6.39 5.51
CA GLY A 582 -2.95 5.77 6.83
C GLY A 582 -2.92 6.73 8.03
N ASN A 583 -3.21 8.03 7.86
CA ASN A 583 -3.26 8.97 8.98
C ASN A 583 -4.54 8.90 9.80
N SER A 584 -5.63 8.38 9.22
CA SER A 584 -6.84 8.00 9.92
C SER A 584 -7.11 6.51 9.65
N MET A 585 -7.35 5.75 10.71
CA MET A 585 -7.72 4.32 10.65
C MET A 585 -8.88 4.06 11.60
N LEU A 586 -9.68 3.05 11.29
CA LEU A 586 -10.81 2.60 12.10
C LEU A 586 -10.64 1.11 12.35
N PHE A 587 -10.51 0.73 13.62
CA PHE A 587 -10.42 -0.66 14.07
C PHE A 587 -11.69 -1.09 14.79
N PHE A 588 -11.99 -2.37 14.76
CA PHE A 588 -13.06 -2.95 15.55
C PHE A 588 -12.60 -4.28 16.13
N ALA A 589 -13.32 -4.77 17.13
CA ALA A 589 -12.96 -5.92 17.94
C ALA A 589 -13.56 -7.19 17.34
N ASP A 590 -12.75 -8.24 17.26
CA ASP A 590 -13.21 -9.57 16.84
C ASP A 590 -13.77 -10.35 18.04
N LYS A 591 -14.89 -9.88 18.61
CA LYS A 591 -15.48 -10.51 19.81
C LYS A 591 -16.36 -11.71 19.48
N HIS A 592 -17.05 -11.68 18.33
CA HIS A 592 -18.09 -12.66 17.97
C HIS A 592 -18.14 -12.93 16.46
N LEU A 593 -17.32 -13.89 16.00
CA LEU A 593 -17.08 -14.39 14.62
C LEU A 593 -18.30 -14.86 13.77
N ARG A 594 -19.55 -14.43 14.05
CA ARG A 594 -20.76 -15.04 13.46
C ARG A 594 -21.65 -14.12 12.63
N ARG A 595 -21.52 -12.79 12.72
CA ARG A 595 -22.35 -11.86 11.95
C ARG A 595 -21.60 -11.37 10.72
N ASP A 596 -22.29 -11.27 9.59
CA ASP A 596 -21.74 -10.70 8.36
C ASP A 596 -21.96 -9.18 8.36
N TYR A 597 -20.88 -8.41 8.33
CA TYR A 597 -20.90 -6.95 8.20
C TYR A 597 -20.44 -6.50 6.81
N SER A 598 -20.51 -7.40 5.84
CA SER A 598 -20.05 -7.13 4.49
C SER A 598 -20.72 -5.92 3.83
N SER A 599 -21.96 -5.68 4.21
CA SER A 599 -22.76 -4.58 3.71
C SER A 599 -22.41 -3.21 4.31
N THR A 600 -21.68 -3.16 5.43
CA THR A 600 -21.25 -1.90 6.03
C THR A 600 -20.02 -1.37 5.29
N LYS A 601 -20.22 -0.26 4.57
CA LYS A 601 -19.19 0.47 3.86
C LYS A 601 -18.90 1.77 4.59
N ILE A 602 -17.63 2.05 4.77
CA ILE A 602 -17.12 3.21 5.48
C ILE A 602 -16.14 3.90 4.54
N VAL A 603 -16.30 5.20 4.37
CA VAL A 603 -15.40 6.01 3.54
C VAL A 603 -14.83 7.12 4.40
N THR A 604 -13.50 7.24 4.35
CA THR A 604 -12.79 8.41 4.87
C THR A 604 -12.54 9.39 3.74
N THR A 605 -12.68 10.68 3.99
CA THR A 605 -12.36 11.75 3.00
C THR A 605 -11.43 12.77 3.64
N LEU A 606 -10.34 13.11 2.96
CA LEU A 606 -9.42 14.17 3.37
C LEU A 606 -10.09 15.53 3.22
N ILE A 607 -10.15 16.29 4.31
CA ILE A 607 -10.69 17.64 4.36
C ILE A 607 -9.55 18.64 4.45
N HIS A 608 -9.54 19.60 3.52
CA HIS A 608 -8.69 20.78 3.62
C HIS A 608 -9.44 21.85 4.40
N THR A 609 -8.81 22.44 5.40
CA THR A 609 -9.45 23.41 6.30
C THR A 609 -8.84 24.80 6.12
N ALA A 610 -9.63 25.82 6.48
CA ALA A 610 -9.15 27.19 6.53
C ALA A 610 -8.19 27.39 7.73
N ALA A 611 -7.29 28.36 7.61
CA ALA A 611 -6.26 28.62 8.62
C ALA A 611 -6.84 29.01 9.99
N GLU A 612 -8.04 29.61 10.02
CA GLU A 612 -8.72 29.93 11.28
C GLU A 612 -9.05 28.69 12.11
N LEU A 613 -9.22 27.53 11.47
CA LEU A 613 -9.49 26.26 12.13
C LEU A 613 -8.23 25.53 12.56
N ASP A 614 -7.03 26.07 12.27
CA ASP A 614 -5.78 25.49 12.77
C ASP A 614 -5.52 25.87 14.23
N ARG A 615 -6.21 26.90 14.76
CA ARG A 615 -6.14 27.29 16.17
C ARG A 615 -7.52 27.52 16.75
N LEU A 616 -7.88 26.73 17.75
CA LEU A 616 -9.18 26.84 18.42
C LEU A 616 -9.16 27.93 19.51
N PRO A 617 -10.33 28.45 19.93
CA PRO A 617 -10.43 29.51 20.95
C PRO A 617 -9.80 29.16 22.31
N ASP A 618 -9.64 27.87 22.63
CA ASP A 618 -9.00 27.38 23.84
C ASP A 618 -7.45 27.29 23.73
N GLY A 619 -6.90 27.71 22.59
CA GLY A 619 -5.47 27.65 22.29
C GLY A 619 -4.98 26.33 21.72
N ALA A 620 -5.87 25.35 21.50
CA ALA A 620 -5.51 24.10 20.84
C ALA A 620 -5.08 24.34 19.38
N GLN A 621 -4.07 23.62 18.92
CA GLN A 621 -3.45 23.79 17.60
C GLN A 621 -3.51 22.49 16.82
N ALA A 622 -3.91 22.55 15.56
CA ALA A 622 -4.01 21.36 14.73
C ALA A 622 -2.64 20.67 14.55
N ARG A 623 -2.61 19.35 14.69
CA ARG A 623 -1.42 18.49 14.48
C ARG A 623 -1.61 17.42 13.41
N GLY A 624 -2.73 17.45 12.72
CA GLY A 624 -3.03 16.52 11.65
C GLY A 624 -4.03 17.10 10.67
N TYR A 625 -4.26 16.33 9.62
CA TYR A 625 -5.33 16.60 8.67
C TYR A 625 -6.70 16.41 9.34
N ALA A 626 -7.70 17.09 8.79
CA ALA A 626 -9.10 16.81 9.10
C ALA A 626 -9.60 15.69 8.19
N PHE A 627 -10.40 14.78 8.73
CA PHE A 627 -11.00 13.68 7.99
C PHE A 627 -12.50 13.67 8.20
N SER A 628 -13.23 13.50 7.10
CA SER A 628 -14.63 13.05 7.13
C SER A 628 -14.66 11.53 7.23
N LEU A 629 -15.56 11.00 8.03
CA LEU A 629 -15.93 9.60 8.09
C LEU A 629 -17.42 9.51 7.75
N SER A 630 -17.73 8.69 6.75
CA SER A 630 -19.11 8.42 6.35
C SER A 630 -19.37 6.92 6.29
N CYS A 631 -20.61 6.53 6.57
CA CYS A 631 -21.04 5.14 6.49
C CYS A 631 -22.36 5.01 5.73
N ASN A 632 -22.59 3.88 5.06
CA ASN A 632 -23.90 3.60 4.48
C ASN A 632 -24.90 3.12 5.54
N THR A 633 -24.45 2.29 6.48
CA THR A 633 -25.26 1.78 7.60
C THR A 633 -24.74 2.30 8.94
N ALA A 634 -25.51 2.09 10.02
CA ALA A 634 -25.04 2.40 11.36
C ALA A 634 -23.79 1.57 11.66
N LEU A 635 -22.80 2.17 12.32
CA LEU A 635 -21.64 1.44 12.79
C LEU A 635 -22.07 0.39 13.83
N PRO A 636 -21.60 -0.86 13.71
CA PRO A 636 -21.91 -1.91 14.65
C PRO A 636 -21.15 -1.70 15.97
N THR A 637 -21.81 -1.04 16.92
CA THR A 637 -21.21 -0.71 18.22
C THR A 637 -20.85 -1.94 19.05
N GLU A 638 -21.43 -3.10 18.74
CA GLU A 638 -21.04 -4.39 19.34
C GLU A 638 -19.61 -4.83 19.00
N LEU A 639 -18.99 -4.19 18.00
CA LEU A 639 -17.59 -4.42 17.64
C LEU A 639 -16.65 -3.37 18.21
N ASP A 640 -17.08 -2.45 19.07
CA ASP A 640 -16.20 -1.40 19.65
C ASP A 640 -15.38 -0.62 18.61
N PRO A 641 -16.03 0.01 17.61
CA PRO A 641 -15.34 0.81 16.61
C PRO A 641 -14.45 1.87 17.29
N THR A 642 -13.18 1.92 16.89
CA THR A 642 -12.14 2.76 17.47
C THR A 642 -11.43 3.54 16.38
N LEU A 643 -11.59 4.86 16.39
CA LEU A 643 -10.87 5.78 15.50
C LEU A 643 -9.44 5.97 16.00
N ILE A 644 -8.48 5.79 15.11
CA ILE A 644 -7.06 6.06 15.31
C ILE A 644 -6.65 7.22 14.41
N LEU A 645 -6.01 8.24 14.98
CA LEU A 645 -5.37 9.32 14.24
C LEU A 645 -3.86 9.33 14.52
N TYR A 646 -3.05 9.16 13.47
CA TYR A 646 -1.59 9.15 13.59
C TYR A 646 -1.01 10.57 13.50
N PHE A 647 -0.01 10.86 14.31
CA PHE A 647 0.73 12.12 14.30
C PHE A 647 2.21 11.92 13.98
N ASP A 648 2.96 13.01 13.85
CA ASP A 648 4.41 12.98 13.69
C ASP A 648 5.15 13.10 15.03
N ARG A 649 6.42 12.70 15.06
CA ARG A 649 7.25 12.74 16.27
C ARG A 649 7.33 14.12 16.91
N ASP A 650 7.32 15.16 16.09
CA ASP A 650 7.47 16.55 16.56
C ASP A 650 6.29 16.97 17.44
N SER A 651 5.09 16.44 17.16
CA SER A 651 3.87 16.72 17.94
C SER A 651 3.95 16.33 19.42
N VAL A 652 4.80 15.38 19.80
CA VAL A 652 4.95 14.93 21.21
C VAL A 652 5.86 15.87 22.01
N ASN A 653 6.81 16.53 21.35
CA ASN A 653 7.85 17.32 22.00
C ASN A 653 7.36 18.68 22.52
N ASP A 654 6.18 19.13 22.07
CA ASP A 654 5.69 20.49 22.31
C ASP A 654 5.09 20.70 23.72
N GLY A 655 5.01 19.64 24.53
CA GLY A 655 4.52 19.73 25.91
C GLY A 655 3.03 20.08 25.99
N GLY A 656 2.16 19.08 26.07
CA GLY A 656 0.71 19.28 26.08
C GLY A 656 0.01 17.93 25.99
N ASP A 657 -1.26 17.96 25.62
CA ASP A 657 -2.05 16.74 25.41
C ASP A 657 -2.51 16.69 23.95
N LEU A 658 -2.38 15.52 23.31
CA LEU A 658 -2.89 15.28 21.96
C LEU A 658 -4.32 14.75 22.06
N VAL A 659 -5.26 15.48 21.48
CA VAL A 659 -6.69 15.28 21.68
C VAL A 659 -7.42 15.29 20.35
N ILE A 660 -8.33 14.33 20.15
CA ILE A 660 -9.21 14.33 18.98
C ILE A 660 -10.36 15.29 19.24
N TYR A 661 -10.64 16.14 18.27
CA TYR A 661 -11.84 16.97 18.23
C TYR A 661 -12.76 16.47 17.13
N ARG A 662 -14.07 16.49 17.41
CA ARG A 662 -15.16 16.24 16.46
C ARG A 662 -15.81 17.56 16.06
N GLN A 663 -16.18 17.70 14.80
CA GLN A 663 -16.95 18.85 14.32
C GLN A 663 -18.45 18.65 14.63
N ASP A 664 -19.04 19.51 15.46
CA ASP A 664 -20.42 19.35 15.98
C ASP A 664 -21.50 19.77 14.99
N ASP A 665 -21.23 20.73 14.11
CA ASP A 665 -22.17 21.29 13.16
C ASP A 665 -21.91 20.81 11.73
N LEU A 666 -22.90 20.96 10.86
CA LEU A 666 -22.76 20.61 9.44
C LEU A 666 -21.95 21.66 8.69
N ASP A 667 -22.03 22.93 9.13
CA ASP A 667 -21.38 24.10 8.53
C ASP A 667 -19.89 24.20 8.85
N GLY A 668 -19.45 23.53 9.92
CA GLY A 668 -18.06 23.21 10.19
C GLY A 668 -17.28 24.19 11.06
N GLU A 669 -17.96 25.08 11.78
CA GLU A 669 -17.32 26.11 12.58
C GLU A 669 -16.94 25.59 13.97
N LYS A 670 -17.71 24.66 14.55
CA LYS A 670 -17.54 24.25 15.93
C LYS A 670 -16.84 22.89 16.07
N TRP A 671 -15.64 22.91 16.62
CA TRP A 671 -14.90 21.72 17.03
C TRP A 671 -15.03 21.49 18.54
N THR A 672 -15.41 20.28 18.93
CA THR A 672 -15.57 19.87 20.32
C THR A 672 -14.65 18.70 20.62
N GLU A 673 -13.90 18.83 21.70
CA GLU A 673 -13.04 17.76 22.23
C GLU A 673 -13.86 16.52 22.54
N ILE A 674 -13.34 15.34 22.16
CA ILE A 674 -13.93 14.05 22.51
C ILE A 674 -12.97 13.21 23.37
N PRO A 675 -13.50 12.26 24.17
CA PRO A 675 -12.68 11.31 24.91
C PRO A 675 -11.59 10.68 24.04
N THR A 676 -10.32 10.89 24.42
CA THR A 676 -9.13 10.49 23.65
C THR A 676 -8.14 9.74 24.55
N TYR A 677 -7.58 8.66 24.02
CA TYR A 677 -6.52 7.87 24.64
C TYR A 677 -5.26 7.92 23.77
N GLN A 678 -4.13 8.29 24.37
CA GLN A 678 -2.83 8.22 23.74
C GLN A 678 -2.01 7.12 24.43
N PRO A 679 -1.79 5.95 23.80
CA PRO A 679 -0.92 4.94 24.37
C PRO A 679 0.51 5.48 24.53
N ARG A 680 1.20 5.04 25.58
CA ARG A 680 2.59 5.45 25.83
C ARG A 680 3.51 5.01 24.69
N ASN A 681 4.45 5.88 24.35
CA ASN A 681 5.43 5.68 23.26
C ASN A 681 4.81 5.44 21.87
N SER A 682 3.52 5.72 21.70
CA SER A 682 2.82 5.60 20.43
C SER A 682 2.83 6.88 19.62
N PHE A 683 2.64 6.71 18.31
CA PHE A 683 2.54 7.80 17.33
C PHE A 683 1.11 7.94 16.82
N PHE A 684 0.15 7.59 17.67
CA PHE A 684 -1.27 7.71 17.39
C PHE A 684 -2.06 8.04 18.64
N VAL A 685 -3.24 8.61 18.44
CA VAL A 685 -4.28 8.71 19.46
C VAL A 685 -5.49 7.90 19.03
N ALA A 686 -6.24 7.41 20.01
CA ALA A 686 -7.41 6.58 19.84
C ALA A 686 -8.65 7.23 20.48
N ALA A 687 -9.80 7.12 19.83
CA ALA A 687 -11.08 7.45 20.42
C ALA A 687 -12.13 6.37 20.08
N PRO A 688 -12.99 5.98 21.03
CA PRO A 688 -14.09 5.08 20.73
C PRO A 688 -15.11 5.83 19.84
N LEU A 689 -15.80 5.14 18.94
CA LEU A 689 -16.90 5.70 18.14
C LEU A 689 -18.24 5.15 18.66
N ASN A 690 -18.87 5.89 19.56
CA ASN A 690 -20.13 5.50 20.20
C ASN A 690 -21.15 6.65 20.12
N ALA A 691 -22.27 6.54 20.86
CA ALA A 691 -23.32 7.56 20.83
C ALA A 691 -22.87 8.95 21.33
N GLU A 692 -21.81 9.01 22.14
CA GLU A 692 -21.24 10.26 22.66
C GLU A 692 -20.27 10.90 21.65
N THR A 693 -19.40 10.09 21.06
CA THR A 693 -18.27 10.55 20.23
C THR A 693 -18.53 10.51 18.72
N ALA A 694 -19.59 9.83 18.28
CA ALA A 694 -19.90 9.57 16.88
C ALA A 694 -21.41 9.38 16.66
N GLU A 695 -22.24 10.26 17.26
CA GLU A 695 -23.70 10.14 17.27
C GLU A 695 -24.27 9.81 15.88
N ARG A 696 -23.82 10.49 14.83
CA ARG A 696 -24.36 10.34 13.47
C ARG A 696 -23.92 9.02 12.81
N LEU A 697 -22.76 8.48 13.16
CA LEU A 697 -22.28 7.20 12.62
C LEU A 697 -22.96 6.01 13.28
N VAL A 698 -23.33 6.10 14.56
CA VAL A 698 -23.94 4.98 15.31
C VAL A 698 -25.45 5.05 15.37
N ALA A 699 -26.06 6.24 15.19
CA ALA A 699 -27.49 6.38 15.23
C ALA A 699 -28.16 5.67 14.03
N ASN A 700 -29.33 5.08 14.27
CA ASN A 700 -30.16 4.56 13.20
C ASN A 700 -31.01 5.68 12.55
N LYS A 701 -30.35 6.76 12.12
CA LYS A 701 -30.96 7.85 11.35
C LYS A 701 -30.40 7.81 9.92
N PRO A 702 -31.25 7.83 8.89
CA PRO A 702 -30.80 7.75 7.50
C PRO A 702 -30.19 9.05 6.97
N ASP A 703 -30.42 10.19 7.66
CA ASP A 703 -29.79 11.46 7.31
C ASP A 703 -28.27 11.31 7.37
N ALA A 704 -27.56 11.86 6.37
CA ALA A 704 -26.18 11.57 6.03
C ALA A 704 -25.29 11.26 7.25
N ARG A 705 -24.96 9.97 7.43
CA ARG A 705 -24.13 9.43 8.52
C ARG A 705 -22.69 9.92 8.33
N ILE A 706 -22.43 11.17 8.66
CA ILE A 706 -21.15 11.86 8.47
C ILE A 706 -20.69 12.43 9.81
N GLU A 707 -19.47 12.12 10.20
CA GLU A 707 -18.76 12.75 11.31
C GLU A 707 -17.38 13.21 10.82
N ARG A 708 -16.85 14.29 11.39
CA ARG A 708 -15.56 14.84 10.97
C ARG A 708 -14.66 15.03 12.17
N TYR A 709 -13.41 14.61 12.03
CA TYR A 709 -12.45 14.54 13.13
C TYR A 709 -11.12 15.18 12.74
N ARG A 710 -10.45 15.75 13.73
CA ARG A 710 -9.11 16.30 13.57
C ARG A 710 -8.34 16.18 14.88
N LEU A 711 -7.04 15.95 14.76
CA LEU A 711 -6.13 15.93 15.89
C LEU A 711 -5.63 17.35 16.21
N TYR A 712 -5.73 17.72 17.49
CA TYR A 712 -5.17 18.95 18.02
C TYR A 712 -4.19 18.65 19.16
N TRP A 713 -3.12 19.43 19.25
CA TRP A 713 -2.33 19.59 20.46
C TRP A 713 -2.99 20.67 21.32
N LYS A 714 -3.26 20.34 22.57
CA LYS A 714 -3.83 21.25 23.54
C LYS A 714 -2.76 21.62 24.57
N PRO A 715 -2.46 22.91 24.77
CA PRO A 715 -1.55 23.29 25.83
C PRO A 715 -2.13 22.84 27.16
N ARG A 716 -1.34 22.17 28.00
CA ARG A 716 -1.70 22.00 29.41
C ARG A 716 -1.77 23.40 29.97
N GLY A 717 -2.99 23.89 30.22
CA GLY A 717 -3.17 25.20 30.84
C GLY A 717 -2.22 25.25 32.01
N ALA A 718 -1.29 26.22 32.02
CA ALA A 718 -0.49 26.46 33.20
C ALA A 718 -1.51 26.50 34.32
N GLN A 719 -1.53 25.46 35.18
CA GLN A 719 -2.49 25.40 36.28
C GLN A 719 -2.49 26.79 36.82
N ALA A 720 -3.65 27.44 36.83
CA ALA A 720 -3.78 28.80 37.30
C ALA A 720 -3.35 28.76 38.76
N ASN A 721 -2.04 28.82 38.98
CA ASN A 721 -1.38 28.94 40.24
C ASN A 721 -1.81 30.35 40.60
N GLY A 722 -2.89 30.43 41.36
CA GLY A 722 -3.30 31.63 42.07
C GLY A 722 -2.25 32.01 43.12
N SER A 723 -0.98 32.05 42.76
CA SER A 723 0.03 32.82 43.45
C SER A 723 -0.03 34.23 42.88
N SER A 724 -0.84 35.05 43.52
CA SER A 724 -0.69 36.50 43.47
C SER A 724 0.79 36.87 43.70
N GLY A 725 1.45 37.50 42.73
CA GLY A 725 2.64 38.31 43.03
C GLY A 725 3.74 38.34 41.98
N SER A 726 3.93 39.54 41.45
CA SER A 726 5.13 40.09 40.80
C SER A 726 5.32 39.81 39.30
N SER A 727 4.98 40.86 38.55
CA SER A 727 5.41 41.18 37.20
C SER A 727 6.93 41.07 37.03
N VAL A 728 7.37 40.29 36.05
CA VAL A 728 8.69 40.45 35.41
C VAL A 728 8.45 40.65 33.92
N GLU A 729 8.77 41.86 33.45
CA GLU A 729 8.86 42.21 32.03
C GLU A 729 9.91 41.33 31.35
N MET A 730 9.51 40.61 30.30
CA MET A 730 10.45 40.08 29.30
C MET A 730 10.53 41.08 28.14
N ILE A 731 11.68 41.75 28.05
CA ILE A 731 12.09 42.55 26.89
C ILE A 731 12.45 41.58 25.76
N ARG A 732 11.94 41.90 24.56
CA ARG A 732 12.13 41.20 23.29
C ARG A 732 13.58 41.13 22.83
#